data_AF-A0A179BPV5-F1
#
_entry.id   AF-A0A179BPV5-F1
#
_cell.length_a   1.000
_cell.length_b   1.000
_cell.length_c   1.000
_cell.angle_alpha   90.00
_cell.angle_beta   90.00
_cell.angle_gamma   90.00
#
_symmetry.space_group_name_H-M   'P 1'
#
loop_
_entity.id
_entity.type
_entity.pdbx_description
1 polymer ?
#
loop_
_entity_poly.entity_id
_entity_poly.type
_entity_poly.pdbx_seq_one_letter_code
_entity_poly.pdbx_strand_id
1 'polypeptide(L)'
;MNTTDLTIKNLLQHMRDNLMKHHPGHRLIARLNALIHAAWKESSEHRVEQAVADWAAEATNEAVSKQEDLLIAYDHICLWEFGVDWIRKHYTPAEENEALIIFAGIIMRTMGNALEGYQTAVGHFAKEQEKATWTATHDHLTGLGNRRGLLEMLPAALARADRADRLLGIMMVDLNDFKPVNDVYGHEAGDLLLETIGKRVHEVMRNSDYAARLGGDEFVMVLESIGDMEDLHTAISRIRRAMEMPVQLTNGISVAVKTSIGVTIYPFDDNAPDKLLRHADHAMYTAKEHKNTTQNGSWRLFHEGEDTTKDKHRKTNKLVKYGQIIPYYQPVVDLKSGIVVGLEALARIQDKHGVIHAPESFIESLDVKEHQFLATSIISKALFDTLAVSETFERPLWISANVSPNLIIAANWAESMQAILAGYVMEPARITLEVQENKRFPDISAARESLETLRAMGIKIALDDVGNGYSSIMRLKDLPIDEIKLDQDFVRGLMERPSGLNFVSALRDLARDMNIGFIAEGVESLEIMDAMAMLDVPKGQGFAIAKPMPVADLAAWHTDWSLKMEKRFPAGRTRFGMYAYHSCATKGMRRMIEQRVPVLNHDTIADVTCCPVNIEHLGDKGLSEAHAALHRTISTTAESIAQGGRPDWHAAVEAENRFNALLLSR
;
A
#
# COMPACT_ATOMS: atom_id res chain seq x y z
N MET A 1 -13.28 66.81 12.46
CA MET A 1 -13.65 65.57 11.76
C MET A 1 -14.17 66.01 10.41
N ASN A 2 -13.37 65.79 9.35
CA ASN A 2 -13.80 66.11 7.98
C ASN A 2 -15.07 65.32 7.67
N THR A 3 -15.96 65.94 6.89
CA THR A 3 -17.27 65.38 6.51
C THR A 3 -17.13 63.98 5.91
N THR A 4 -16.05 63.71 5.18
CA THR A 4 -15.67 62.42 4.54
C THR A 4 -15.42 61.25 5.50
N ASP A 5 -14.90 61.51 6.71
CA ASP A 5 -14.49 60.48 7.68
C ASP A 5 -15.72 59.84 8.37
N LEU A 6 -16.83 60.60 8.45
CA LEU A 6 -18.13 60.10 8.87
C LEU A 6 -18.83 59.31 7.75
N THR A 7 -18.51 59.61 6.49
CA THR A 7 -19.14 59.04 5.29
C THR A 7 -18.67 57.61 5.03
N ILE A 8 -17.37 57.32 5.12
CA ILE A 8 -16.85 55.94 4.92
C ILE A 8 -17.36 54.99 6.03
N LYS A 9 -17.38 55.44 7.29
CA LYS A 9 -17.87 54.65 8.43
C LYS A 9 -19.35 54.31 8.27
N ASN A 10 -20.16 55.28 7.83
CA ASN A 10 -21.58 55.07 7.57
C ASN A 10 -21.84 54.19 6.33
N LEU A 11 -21.00 54.29 5.30
CA LEU A 11 -21.07 53.42 4.12
C LEU A 11 -20.80 51.96 4.47
N LEU A 12 -19.70 51.66 5.19
CA LEU A 12 -19.37 50.29 5.62
C LEU A 12 -20.47 49.68 6.50
N GLN A 13 -21.01 50.50 7.40
CA GLN A 13 -22.13 50.14 8.27
C GLN A 13 -23.40 49.82 7.47
N HIS A 14 -23.74 50.65 6.49
CA HIS A 14 -24.88 50.45 5.61
C HIS A 14 -24.75 49.19 4.74
N MET A 15 -23.57 48.95 4.18
CA MET A 15 -23.27 47.77 3.37
C MET A 15 -23.41 46.49 4.18
N ARG A 16 -22.90 46.49 5.42
CA ARG A 16 -23.09 45.36 6.34
C ARG A 16 -24.57 45.11 6.63
N ASP A 17 -25.32 46.14 6.98
CA ASP A 17 -26.72 46.00 7.40
C ASP A 17 -27.61 45.52 6.25
N ASN A 18 -27.38 45.99 5.02
CA ASN A 18 -28.07 45.48 3.84
C ASN A 18 -27.64 44.05 3.47
N LEU A 19 -26.34 43.72 3.56
CA LEU A 19 -25.87 42.35 3.31
C LEU A 19 -26.44 41.37 4.34
N MET A 20 -26.52 41.76 5.61
CA MET A 20 -27.22 41.01 6.67
C MET A 20 -28.69 40.79 6.33
N LYS A 21 -29.36 41.81 5.78
CA LYS A 21 -30.79 41.75 5.46
C LYS A 21 -31.08 40.79 4.31
N HIS A 22 -30.26 40.78 3.27
CA HIS A 22 -30.49 39.97 2.06
C HIS A 22 -29.79 38.61 2.12
N HIS A 23 -28.65 38.51 2.80
CA HIS A 23 -27.81 37.32 2.88
C HIS A 23 -27.20 37.14 4.29
N PRO A 24 -28.01 36.83 5.32
CA PRO A 24 -27.61 36.87 6.74
C PRO A 24 -26.49 35.89 7.15
N GLY A 25 -26.18 34.89 6.33
CA GLY A 25 -25.07 33.94 6.56
C GLY A 25 -23.80 34.25 5.77
N HIS A 26 -23.75 35.37 5.06
CA HIS A 26 -22.65 35.69 4.16
C HIS A 26 -21.35 35.97 4.92
N ARG A 27 -20.25 35.31 4.54
CA ARG A 27 -18.96 35.41 5.24
C ARG A 27 -18.40 36.84 5.28
N LEU A 28 -18.77 37.71 4.32
CA LEU A 28 -18.37 39.12 4.33
C LEU A 28 -18.91 39.90 5.54
N ILE A 29 -20.01 39.48 6.15
CA ILE A 29 -20.59 40.20 7.29
C ILE A 29 -19.61 40.23 8.46
N ALA A 30 -18.95 39.11 8.75
CA ALA A 30 -17.94 39.02 9.81
C ALA A 30 -16.75 39.93 9.51
N ARG A 31 -16.35 40.01 8.24
CA ARG A 31 -15.23 40.85 7.78
C ARG A 31 -15.58 42.35 7.79
N LEU A 32 -16.77 42.74 7.34
CA LEU A 32 -17.28 44.10 7.44
C LEU A 32 -17.39 44.55 8.90
N ASN A 33 -17.80 43.66 9.82
CA ASN A 33 -17.80 43.95 11.25
C ASN A 33 -16.40 44.27 11.79
N ALA A 34 -15.36 43.54 11.36
CA ALA A 34 -13.98 43.81 11.77
C ALA A 34 -13.47 45.16 11.21
N LEU A 35 -13.80 45.46 9.95
CA LEU A 35 -13.47 46.74 9.31
C LEU A 35 -14.16 47.93 9.98
N ILE A 36 -15.45 47.81 10.29
CA ILE A 36 -16.19 48.80 11.06
C ILE A 36 -15.47 48.98 12.40
N HIS A 37 -15.14 47.90 13.11
CA HIS A 37 -14.43 48.03 14.39
C HIS A 37 -13.07 48.77 14.27
N ALA A 38 -12.29 48.49 13.21
CA ALA A 38 -11.01 49.15 12.95
C ALA A 38 -11.19 50.63 12.57
N ALA A 39 -12.09 50.92 11.63
CA ALA A 39 -12.38 52.29 11.18
C ALA A 39 -12.89 53.18 12.31
N TRP A 40 -13.67 52.63 13.25
CA TRP A 40 -14.16 53.38 14.41
C TRP A 40 -13.08 53.65 15.46
N LYS A 41 -11.93 52.96 15.41
CA LYS A 41 -10.80 53.14 16.33
C LYS A 41 -9.78 54.17 15.86
N GLU A 42 -9.76 54.51 14.57
CA GLU A 42 -8.79 55.43 13.96
C GLU A 42 -9.42 56.77 13.53
N SER A 43 -8.68 57.87 13.72
CA SER A 43 -9.19 59.25 13.59
C SER A 43 -8.65 60.01 12.37
N SER A 44 -7.97 59.33 11.43
CA SER A 44 -7.39 59.98 10.25
C SER A 44 -7.84 59.30 8.95
N GLU A 45 -8.46 60.10 8.08
CA GLU A 45 -9.02 59.77 6.77
C GLU A 45 -8.11 58.88 5.90
N HIS A 46 -6.83 59.26 5.78
CA HIS A 46 -5.85 58.52 4.96
C HIS A 46 -5.54 57.11 5.48
N ARG A 47 -5.66 56.88 6.80
CA ARG A 47 -5.47 55.55 7.38
C ARG A 47 -6.69 54.66 7.25
N VAL A 48 -7.90 55.23 7.21
CA VAL A 48 -9.12 54.46 6.96
C VAL A 48 -9.14 53.97 5.51
N GLU A 49 -8.76 54.81 4.55
CA GLU A 49 -8.58 54.41 3.15
C GLU A 49 -7.51 53.31 2.99
N GLN A 50 -6.37 53.49 3.67
CA GLN A 50 -5.30 52.49 3.67
C GLN A 50 -5.77 51.17 4.32
N ALA A 51 -6.51 51.21 5.42
CA ALA A 51 -7.04 50.02 6.09
C ALA A 51 -8.06 49.27 5.22
N VAL A 52 -8.90 49.99 4.46
CA VAL A 52 -9.83 49.38 3.49
C VAL A 52 -9.05 48.77 2.32
N ALA A 53 -7.99 49.41 1.84
CA ALA A 53 -7.13 48.89 0.78
C ALA A 53 -6.32 47.65 1.22
N ASP A 54 -5.72 47.70 2.41
CA ASP A 54 -4.98 46.59 3.01
C ASP A 54 -5.90 45.39 3.27
N TRP A 55 -7.11 45.64 3.76
CA TRP A 55 -8.13 44.60 3.91
C TRP A 55 -8.56 44.00 2.58
N ALA A 56 -8.77 44.82 1.54
CA ALA A 56 -9.13 44.32 0.23
C ALA A 56 -8.02 43.43 -0.34
N ALA A 57 -6.75 43.78 -0.09
CA ALA A 57 -5.60 42.95 -0.44
C ALA A 57 -5.55 41.64 0.38
N GLU A 58 -5.80 41.68 1.69
CA GLU A 58 -5.85 40.49 2.55
C GLU A 58 -7.01 39.54 2.19
N ALA A 59 -8.22 40.08 2.00
CA ALA A 59 -9.40 39.31 1.64
C ALA A 59 -9.23 38.62 0.27
N THR A 60 -8.59 39.32 -0.66
CA THR A 60 -8.20 38.79 -1.97
C THR A 60 -7.18 37.66 -1.83
N ASN A 61 -6.11 37.86 -1.07
CA ASN A 61 -5.08 36.83 -0.84
C ASN A 61 -5.66 35.58 -0.15
N GLU A 62 -6.56 35.75 0.83
CA GLU A 62 -7.19 34.64 1.51
C GLU A 62 -8.15 33.86 0.60
N ALA A 63 -8.91 34.56 -0.25
CA ALA A 63 -9.84 33.93 -1.19
C ALA A 63 -9.11 33.21 -2.34
N VAL A 64 -7.98 33.75 -2.82
CA VAL A 64 -7.06 33.08 -3.75
C VAL A 64 -6.46 31.81 -3.12
N SER A 65 -6.08 31.85 -1.84
CA SER A 65 -5.55 30.65 -1.14
C SER A 65 -6.58 29.52 -0.99
N LYS A 66 -7.88 29.85 -1.06
CA LYS A 66 -9.00 28.93 -0.86
C LYS A 66 -9.73 28.56 -2.15
N GLN A 67 -9.25 29.03 -3.32
CA GLN A 67 -9.83 28.75 -4.64
C GLN A 67 -11.32 29.14 -4.78
N GLU A 68 -11.73 30.28 -4.22
CA GLU A 68 -13.13 30.77 -4.25
C GLU A 68 -13.34 31.89 -5.33
N ASP A 69 -12.97 31.64 -6.60
CA ASP A 69 -12.87 32.67 -7.67
C ASP A 69 -14.20 33.38 -8.03
N LEU A 70 -15.33 32.67 -7.99
CA LEU A 70 -16.65 33.25 -8.31
C LEU A 70 -17.20 34.15 -7.19
N LEU A 71 -16.73 33.96 -5.96
CA LEU A 71 -17.21 34.71 -4.80
C LEU A 71 -16.65 36.14 -4.79
N ILE A 72 -15.36 36.30 -5.13
CA ILE A 72 -14.68 37.60 -5.16
C ILE A 72 -15.32 38.54 -6.18
N ALA A 73 -15.59 38.07 -7.40
CA ALA A 73 -16.24 38.87 -8.43
C ALA A 73 -17.68 39.26 -8.07
N TYR A 74 -18.43 38.33 -7.46
CA TYR A 74 -19.78 38.58 -6.97
C TYR A 74 -19.78 39.62 -5.84
N ASP A 75 -18.84 39.52 -4.90
CA ASP A 75 -18.69 40.45 -3.80
C ASP A 75 -18.36 41.86 -4.31
N HIS A 76 -17.43 42.03 -5.26
CA HIS A 76 -17.12 43.35 -5.83
C HIS A 76 -18.27 43.98 -6.62
N ILE A 77 -19.07 43.18 -7.35
CA ILE A 77 -20.27 43.66 -8.05
C ILE A 77 -21.33 44.13 -7.04
N CYS A 78 -21.55 43.36 -5.98
CA CYS A 78 -22.43 43.76 -4.89
C CYS A 78 -21.95 45.05 -4.22
N LEU A 79 -20.65 45.15 -3.90
CA LEU A 79 -20.07 46.36 -3.30
C LEU A 79 -20.28 47.59 -4.20
N TRP A 80 -20.16 47.44 -5.53
CA TRP A 80 -20.39 48.51 -6.51
C TRP A 80 -21.85 48.99 -6.53
N GLU A 81 -22.80 48.07 -6.73
CA GLU A 81 -24.23 48.43 -6.81
C GLU A 81 -24.72 49.10 -5.52
N PHE A 82 -24.29 48.58 -4.36
CA PHE A 82 -24.69 49.14 -3.06
C PHE A 82 -24.00 50.48 -2.75
N GLY A 83 -22.73 50.64 -3.12
CA GLY A 83 -22.01 51.89 -2.90
C GLY A 83 -22.58 53.04 -3.74
N VAL A 84 -22.96 52.78 -4.99
CA VAL A 84 -23.57 53.77 -5.88
C VAL A 84 -24.93 54.24 -5.36
N ASP A 85 -25.80 53.32 -4.92
CA ASP A 85 -27.12 53.68 -4.37
C ASP A 85 -27.01 54.50 -3.08
N TRP A 86 -26.00 54.19 -2.25
CA TRP A 86 -25.74 54.94 -1.03
C TRP A 86 -25.21 56.36 -1.31
N ILE A 87 -24.26 56.52 -2.25
CA ILE A 87 -23.72 57.83 -2.64
C ILE A 87 -24.86 58.73 -3.15
N ARG A 88 -25.73 58.20 -4.01
CA ARG A 88 -26.91 58.90 -4.54
C ARG A 88 -27.89 59.38 -3.47
N LYS A 89 -27.98 58.67 -2.35
CA LYS A 89 -28.89 59.03 -1.25
C LYS A 89 -28.31 60.08 -0.30
N HIS A 90 -27.00 60.23 -0.23
CA HIS A 90 -26.34 61.00 0.84
C HIS A 90 -25.51 62.19 0.33
N TYR A 91 -25.26 62.28 -0.97
CA TYR A 91 -24.55 63.41 -1.58
C TYR A 91 -25.47 64.26 -2.45
N THR A 92 -25.18 65.56 -2.55
CA THR A 92 -25.92 66.43 -3.47
C THR A 92 -25.55 66.11 -4.93
N PRO A 93 -26.40 66.46 -5.92
CA PRO A 93 -26.07 66.22 -7.33
C PRO A 93 -24.75 66.84 -7.81
N ALA A 94 -24.25 67.88 -7.13
CA ALA A 94 -22.97 68.51 -7.43
C ALA A 94 -21.77 67.72 -6.89
N GLU A 95 -21.93 66.98 -5.79
CA GLU A 95 -20.88 66.21 -5.12
C GLU A 95 -20.90 64.72 -5.52
N GLU A 96 -22.03 64.21 -6.04
CA GLU A 96 -22.21 62.81 -6.45
C GLU A 96 -21.13 62.35 -7.46
N ASN A 97 -20.82 63.18 -8.46
CA ASN A 97 -19.84 62.82 -9.48
C ASN A 97 -18.43 62.63 -8.91
N GLU A 98 -18.00 63.50 -8.00
CA GLU A 98 -16.68 63.41 -7.38
C GLU A 98 -16.59 62.18 -6.47
N ALA A 99 -17.64 61.91 -5.68
CA ALA A 99 -17.73 60.73 -4.83
C ALA A 99 -17.75 59.42 -5.64
N LEU A 100 -18.48 59.37 -6.76
CA LEU A 100 -18.52 58.20 -7.65
C LEU A 100 -17.16 57.93 -8.32
N ILE A 101 -16.42 58.98 -8.72
CA ILE A 101 -15.09 58.84 -9.32
C ILE A 101 -14.10 58.25 -8.31
N ILE A 102 -14.10 58.76 -7.07
CA ILE A 102 -13.25 58.25 -5.99
C ILE A 102 -13.59 56.78 -5.69
N PHE A 103 -14.89 56.47 -5.55
CA PHE A 103 -15.36 55.11 -5.30
C PHE A 103 -14.98 54.14 -6.42
N ALA A 104 -15.12 54.56 -7.68
CA ALA A 104 -14.67 53.79 -8.85
C ALA A 104 -13.15 53.56 -8.84
N GLY A 105 -12.36 54.54 -8.45
CA GLY A 105 -10.91 54.41 -8.32
C GLY A 105 -10.51 53.35 -7.28
N ILE A 106 -11.21 53.31 -6.14
CA ILE A 106 -10.97 52.32 -5.08
C ILE A 106 -11.34 50.91 -5.54
N ILE A 107 -12.50 50.73 -6.20
CA ILE A 107 -12.92 49.43 -6.72
C ILE A 107 -11.98 48.95 -7.84
N MET A 108 -11.57 49.82 -8.76
CA MET A 108 -10.64 49.46 -9.84
C MET A 108 -9.26 49.06 -9.31
N ARG A 109 -8.73 49.75 -8.31
CA ARG A 109 -7.42 49.43 -7.72
C ARG A 109 -7.45 48.09 -6.97
N THR A 110 -8.53 47.81 -6.25
CA THR A 110 -8.70 46.53 -5.55
C THR A 110 -8.87 45.36 -6.52
N MET A 111 -9.66 45.53 -7.60
CA MET A 111 -9.76 44.55 -8.68
C MET A 111 -8.42 44.30 -9.39
N GLY A 112 -7.61 45.35 -9.61
CA GLY A 112 -6.29 45.22 -10.22
C GLY A 112 -5.34 44.33 -9.42
N ASN A 113 -5.24 44.56 -8.11
CA ASN A 113 -4.41 43.74 -7.21
C ASN A 113 -4.92 42.28 -7.14
N ALA A 114 -6.24 42.08 -7.18
CA ALA A 114 -6.83 40.75 -7.24
C ALA A 114 -6.52 39.98 -8.52
N LEU A 115 -6.50 40.69 -9.66
CA LEU A 115 -6.15 40.09 -10.94
C LEU A 115 -4.68 39.66 -10.98
N GLU A 116 -3.77 40.45 -10.41
CA GLU A 116 -2.34 40.13 -10.33
C GLU A 116 -2.05 38.94 -9.39
N GLY A 117 -2.74 38.88 -8.24
CA GLY A 117 -2.70 37.73 -7.33
C GLY A 117 -3.23 36.45 -7.99
N TYR A 118 -4.33 36.55 -8.74
CA TYR A 118 -4.89 35.44 -9.52
C TYR A 118 -3.91 34.95 -10.60
N GLN A 119 -3.29 35.86 -11.37
CA GLN A 119 -2.31 35.49 -12.39
C GLN A 119 -1.11 34.73 -11.79
N THR A 120 -0.64 35.16 -10.61
CA THR A 120 0.46 34.50 -9.90
C THR A 120 0.05 33.11 -9.39
N ALA A 121 -1.16 32.98 -8.83
CA ALA A 121 -1.71 31.71 -8.36
C ALA A 121 -1.93 30.71 -9.50
N VAL A 122 -2.46 31.16 -10.65
CA VAL A 122 -2.59 30.35 -11.86
C VAL A 122 -1.22 29.89 -12.36
N GLY A 123 -0.20 30.76 -12.32
CA GLY A 123 1.17 30.39 -12.67
C GLY A 123 1.80 29.34 -11.73
N HIS A 124 1.52 29.42 -10.43
CA HIS A 124 1.91 28.41 -9.46
C HIS A 124 1.17 27.08 -9.69
N PHE A 125 -0.14 27.13 -9.91
CA PHE A 125 -0.95 25.96 -10.21
C PHE A 125 -0.48 25.24 -11.48
N ALA A 126 -0.16 25.99 -12.55
CA ALA A 126 0.39 25.42 -13.77
C ALA A 126 1.72 24.68 -13.51
N LYS A 127 2.60 25.22 -12.67
CA LYS A 127 3.88 24.58 -12.29
C LYS A 127 3.70 23.36 -11.39
N GLU A 128 2.76 23.41 -10.44
CA GLU A 128 2.44 22.27 -9.58
C GLU A 128 1.77 21.14 -10.37
N GLN A 129 0.88 21.50 -11.30
CA GLN A 129 0.27 20.57 -12.22
C GLN A 129 1.33 19.96 -13.16
N GLU A 130 2.26 20.74 -13.69
CA GLU A 130 3.37 20.23 -14.51
C GLU A 130 4.26 19.26 -13.72
N LYS A 131 4.62 19.60 -12.47
CA LYS A 131 5.37 18.69 -11.57
C LYS A 131 4.58 17.43 -11.22
N ALA A 132 3.28 17.55 -10.96
CA ALA A 132 2.41 16.41 -10.67
C ALA A 132 2.29 15.49 -11.90
N THR A 133 2.17 16.07 -13.10
CA THR A 133 2.10 15.32 -14.37
C THR A 133 3.43 14.63 -14.66
N TRP A 134 4.55 15.31 -14.42
CA TRP A 134 5.89 14.74 -14.57
C TRP A 134 6.10 13.56 -13.60
N THR A 135 5.79 13.74 -12.31
CA THR A 135 5.91 12.69 -11.29
C THR A 135 4.97 11.51 -11.57
N ALA A 136 3.79 11.76 -12.15
CA ALA A 136 2.86 10.70 -12.53
C ALA A 136 3.37 9.84 -13.70
N THR A 137 4.26 10.38 -14.55
CA THR A 137 4.68 9.74 -15.81
C THR A 137 6.17 9.36 -15.86
N HIS A 138 6.97 9.73 -14.86
CA HIS A 138 8.41 9.45 -14.79
C HIS A 138 8.80 8.65 -13.54
N ASP A 139 9.89 7.90 -13.63
CA ASP A 139 10.54 7.21 -12.51
C ASP A 139 11.45 8.19 -11.75
N HIS A 140 11.27 8.29 -10.44
CA HIS A 140 11.97 9.29 -9.63
C HIS A 140 13.48 9.03 -9.54
N LEU A 141 13.90 7.76 -9.56
CA LEU A 141 15.31 7.39 -9.44
C LEU A 141 16.07 7.69 -10.74
N THR A 142 15.59 7.16 -11.87
CA THR A 142 16.33 7.23 -13.14
C THR A 142 15.99 8.44 -14.01
N GLY A 143 14.87 9.13 -13.74
CA GLY A 143 14.36 10.21 -14.58
C GLY A 143 13.77 9.76 -15.92
N LEU A 144 13.73 8.46 -16.20
CA LEU A 144 13.09 7.88 -17.38
C LEU A 144 11.56 7.89 -17.23
N GLY A 145 10.84 7.56 -18.31
CA GLY A 145 9.40 7.31 -18.20
C GLY A 145 9.10 6.19 -17.20
N ASN A 146 7.95 6.23 -16.53
CA ASN A 146 7.46 5.10 -15.74
C ASN A 146 6.46 4.28 -16.58
N ARG A 147 5.91 3.21 -15.98
CA ARG A 147 4.92 2.36 -16.65
C ARG A 147 3.72 3.15 -17.20
N ARG A 148 3.25 4.16 -16.47
CA ARG A 148 2.13 4.99 -16.91
C ARG A 148 2.51 5.86 -18.11
N GLY A 149 3.65 6.54 -18.05
CA GLY A 149 4.16 7.35 -19.17
C GLY A 149 4.36 6.53 -20.46
N LEU A 150 4.89 5.31 -20.32
CA LEU A 150 5.01 4.36 -21.42
C LEU A 150 3.66 4.02 -22.06
N LEU A 151 2.66 3.65 -21.25
CA LEU A 151 1.33 3.27 -21.75
C LEU A 151 0.57 4.46 -22.38
N GLU A 152 0.77 5.67 -21.88
CA GLU A 152 0.19 6.89 -22.46
C GLU A 152 0.81 7.23 -23.83
N MET A 153 2.12 7.00 -23.99
CA MET A 153 2.87 7.34 -25.22
C MET A 153 2.75 6.28 -26.33
N LEU A 154 2.70 4.99 -25.98
CA LEU A 154 2.81 3.87 -26.92
C LEU A 154 1.74 3.87 -28.04
N PRO A 155 0.45 4.17 -27.79
CA PRO A 155 -0.56 4.28 -28.85
C PRO A 155 -0.19 5.32 -29.92
N ALA A 156 0.39 6.45 -29.52
CA ALA A 156 0.78 7.51 -30.44
C ALA A 156 2.00 7.10 -31.29
N ALA A 157 2.91 6.31 -30.71
CA ALA A 157 4.07 5.77 -31.43
C ALA A 157 3.66 4.74 -32.49
N LEU A 158 2.73 3.83 -32.18
CA LEU A 158 2.16 2.89 -33.15
C LEU A 158 1.51 3.62 -34.32
N ALA A 159 0.68 4.63 -34.03
CA ALA A 159 0.04 5.42 -35.07
C ALA A 159 1.04 6.23 -35.93
N ARG A 160 2.21 6.60 -35.38
CA ARG A 160 3.30 7.21 -36.16
C ARG A 160 3.96 6.20 -37.09
N ALA A 161 4.20 4.98 -36.61
CA ALA A 161 4.77 3.88 -37.39
C ALA A 161 3.91 3.55 -38.61
N ASP A 162 2.58 3.44 -38.42
CA ASP A 162 1.61 3.23 -39.51
C ASP A 162 1.67 4.31 -40.58
N ARG A 163 1.68 5.59 -40.16
CA ARG A 163 1.71 6.72 -41.10
C ARG A 163 3.01 6.83 -41.86
N ALA A 164 4.12 6.40 -41.26
CA ALA A 164 5.45 6.49 -41.84
C ALA A 164 5.85 5.25 -42.67
N ASP A 165 5.05 4.18 -42.64
CA ASP A 165 5.38 2.85 -43.18
C ASP A 165 6.76 2.38 -42.68
N ARG A 166 6.95 2.48 -41.36
CA ARG A 166 8.20 2.10 -40.66
C ARG A 166 7.92 1.12 -39.54
N LEU A 167 8.95 0.34 -39.21
CA LEU A 167 8.89 -0.60 -38.09
C LEU A 167 9.04 0.16 -36.76
N LEU A 168 8.35 -0.35 -35.74
CA LEU A 168 8.51 0.08 -34.36
C LEU A 168 8.94 -1.11 -33.52
N GLY A 169 10.08 -0.98 -32.84
CA GLY A 169 10.62 -2.01 -31.97
C GLY A 169 10.28 -1.73 -30.51
N ILE A 170 9.76 -2.71 -29.79
CA ILE A 170 9.55 -2.64 -28.33
C ILE A 170 10.52 -3.61 -27.70
N MET A 171 11.44 -3.08 -26.91
CA MET A 171 12.52 -3.81 -26.28
C MET A 171 12.35 -3.81 -24.77
N MET A 172 12.13 -4.99 -24.18
CA MET A 172 12.14 -5.23 -22.74
C MET A 172 13.53 -5.69 -22.31
N VAL A 173 14.04 -5.15 -21.19
CA VAL A 173 15.39 -5.40 -20.69
C VAL A 173 15.38 -5.64 -19.19
N ASP A 174 16.04 -6.70 -18.75
CA ASP A 174 16.26 -7.07 -17.34
C ASP A 174 17.76 -7.12 -17.05
N LEU A 175 18.16 -6.58 -15.89
CA LEU A 175 19.56 -6.64 -15.44
C LEU A 175 19.84 -7.95 -14.72
N ASN A 176 20.67 -8.78 -15.34
CA ASN A 176 21.06 -10.06 -14.76
C ASN A 176 21.90 -9.86 -13.51
N ASP A 177 21.56 -10.61 -12.45
CA ASP A 177 22.27 -10.65 -11.18
C ASP A 177 22.33 -9.30 -10.44
N PHE A 178 21.32 -8.44 -10.64
CA PHE A 178 21.19 -7.18 -9.90
C PHE A 178 20.97 -7.38 -8.39
N LYS A 179 20.18 -8.38 -7.99
CA LYS A 179 19.93 -8.68 -6.58
C LYS A 179 21.22 -8.95 -5.77
N PRO A 180 22.17 -9.80 -6.24
CA PRO A 180 23.49 -9.91 -5.64
C PRO A 180 24.25 -8.59 -5.48
N VAL A 181 24.05 -7.60 -6.36
CA VAL A 181 24.68 -6.28 -6.19
C VAL A 181 24.12 -5.57 -4.95
N ASN A 182 22.81 -5.60 -4.75
CA ASN A 182 22.18 -5.05 -3.55
C ASN A 182 22.60 -5.81 -2.28
N ASP A 183 22.64 -7.13 -2.35
CA ASP A 183 22.96 -7.98 -1.20
C ASP A 183 24.43 -7.81 -0.74
N VAL A 184 25.35 -7.58 -1.69
CA VAL A 184 26.79 -7.45 -1.40
C VAL A 184 27.20 -6.01 -1.10
N TYR A 185 26.65 -5.02 -1.82
CA TYR A 185 27.11 -3.63 -1.77
C TYR A 185 26.09 -2.64 -1.19
N GLY A 186 24.90 -3.12 -0.83
CA GLY A 186 23.81 -2.31 -0.27
C GLY A 186 22.93 -1.64 -1.33
N HIS A 187 21.75 -1.20 -0.91
CA HIS A 187 20.76 -0.59 -1.79
C HIS A 187 21.23 0.73 -2.42
N GLU A 188 22.03 1.55 -1.71
CA GLU A 188 22.59 2.78 -2.28
C GLU A 188 23.48 2.51 -3.51
N ALA A 189 24.21 1.39 -3.51
CA ALA A 189 25.02 0.98 -4.65
C ALA A 189 24.15 0.51 -5.82
N GLY A 190 23.05 -0.21 -5.53
CA GLY A 190 22.06 -0.59 -6.53
C GLY A 190 21.36 0.61 -7.15
N ASP A 191 20.99 1.60 -6.35
CA ASP A 191 20.35 2.83 -6.81
C ASP A 191 21.30 3.62 -7.73
N LEU A 192 22.56 3.79 -7.34
CA LEU A 192 23.59 4.42 -8.18
C LEU A 192 23.80 3.68 -9.50
N LEU A 193 23.79 2.34 -9.46
CA LEU A 193 23.89 1.50 -10.66
C LEU A 193 22.71 1.76 -11.61
N LEU A 194 21.48 1.76 -11.09
CA LEU A 194 20.27 2.01 -11.87
C LEU A 194 20.22 3.43 -12.43
N GLU A 195 20.56 4.45 -11.62
CA GLU A 195 20.68 5.84 -12.08
C GLU A 195 21.67 5.98 -13.23
N THR A 196 22.85 5.36 -13.09
CA THR A 196 23.91 5.42 -14.11
C THR A 196 23.48 4.72 -15.39
N ILE A 197 22.83 3.57 -15.28
CA ILE A 197 22.26 2.85 -16.43
C ILE A 197 21.17 3.68 -17.10
N GLY A 198 20.26 4.29 -16.34
CA GLY A 198 19.21 5.16 -16.86
C GLY A 198 19.76 6.34 -17.67
N LYS A 199 20.78 7.02 -17.14
CA LYS A 199 21.49 8.10 -17.86
C LYS A 199 22.14 7.62 -19.15
N ARG A 200 22.86 6.50 -19.09
CA ARG A 200 23.52 5.92 -20.27
C ARG A 200 22.54 5.50 -21.35
N VAL A 201 21.40 4.92 -20.96
CA VAL A 201 20.31 4.61 -21.90
C VAL A 201 19.86 5.90 -22.55
N HIS A 202 19.46 6.91 -21.77
CA HIS A 202 18.99 8.18 -22.31
C HIS A 202 19.97 8.82 -23.33
N GLU A 203 21.27 8.81 -23.04
CA GLU A 203 22.32 9.37 -23.92
C GLU A 203 22.48 8.63 -25.26
N VAL A 204 22.19 7.32 -25.30
CA VAL A 204 22.33 6.52 -26.53
C VAL A 204 21.03 6.33 -27.30
N MET A 205 19.91 6.82 -26.78
CA MET A 205 18.62 6.83 -27.50
C MET A 205 18.55 8.03 -28.45
N ARG A 206 17.80 7.91 -29.55
CA ARG A 206 17.48 9.06 -30.41
C ARG A 206 16.33 9.85 -29.78
N ASN A 207 16.18 11.12 -30.17
CA ASN A 207 15.05 11.95 -29.72
C ASN A 207 13.67 11.40 -30.12
N SER A 208 13.62 10.54 -31.15
CA SER A 208 12.41 9.85 -31.59
C SER A 208 12.08 8.61 -30.77
N ASP A 209 13.04 8.12 -30.00
CA ASP A 209 12.86 6.90 -29.23
C ASP A 209 12.40 7.25 -27.80
N TYR A 210 11.87 6.26 -27.09
CA TYR A 210 11.42 6.42 -25.72
C TYR A 210 12.04 5.36 -24.81
N ALA A 211 12.34 5.74 -23.56
CA ALA A 211 12.85 4.82 -22.56
C ALA A 211 12.10 4.97 -21.24
N ALA A 212 11.77 3.85 -20.61
CA ALA A 212 11.05 3.78 -19.35
C ALA A 212 11.66 2.73 -18.42
N ARG A 213 11.48 2.93 -17.11
CA ARG A 213 11.75 1.93 -16.07
C ARG A 213 10.42 1.49 -15.46
N LEU A 214 10.15 0.19 -15.48
CA LEU A 214 8.87 -0.34 -14.98
C LEU A 214 8.88 -0.56 -13.46
N GLY A 215 10.06 -0.83 -12.90
CA GLY A 215 10.29 -1.09 -11.48
C GLY A 215 11.50 -2.01 -11.32
N GLY A 216 12.11 -2.03 -10.13
CA GLY A 216 13.27 -2.89 -9.86
C GLY A 216 14.40 -2.66 -10.87
N ASP A 217 14.78 -3.71 -11.57
CA ASP A 217 15.82 -3.82 -12.60
C ASP A 217 15.28 -3.92 -14.04
N GLU A 218 13.99 -3.63 -14.26
CA GLU A 218 13.33 -3.75 -15.56
C GLU A 218 13.21 -2.42 -16.31
N PHE A 219 13.68 -2.40 -17.56
CA PHE A 219 13.63 -1.26 -18.48
C PHE A 219 12.90 -1.62 -19.77
N VAL A 220 12.20 -0.63 -20.35
CA VAL A 220 11.56 -0.73 -21.66
C VAL A 220 12.08 0.39 -22.57
N MET A 221 12.36 0.04 -23.83
CA MET A 221 12.70 0.99 -24.87
C MET A 221 11.76 0.83 -26.05
N VAL A 222 11.26 1.95 -26.57
CA VAL A 222 10.46 2.02 -27.79
C VAL A 222 11.33 2.69 -28.85
N LEU A 223 11.67 1.93 -29.89
CA LEU A 223 12.56 2.31 -30.97
C LEU A 223 11.71 2.62 -32.20
N GLU A 224 11.65 3.89 -32.57
CA GLU A 224 10.80 4.36 -33.67
C GLU A 224 11.59 4.45 -34.99
N SER A 225 10.85 4.43 -36.11
CA SER A 225 11.39 4.64 -37.46
C SER A 225 12.47 3.63 -37.89
N ILE A 226 12.34 2.38 -37.44
CA ILE A 226 13.25 1.29 -37.84
C ILE A 226 13.01 0.95 -39.32
N GLY A 227 14.09 0.95 -40.10
CA GLY A 227 14.02 0.63 -41.53
C GLY A 227 13.99 -0.86 -41.84
N ASP A 228 14.81 -1.63 -41.15
CA ASP A 228 14.99 -3.06 -41.34
C ASP A 228 15.54 -3.73 -40.06
N MET A 229 15.75 -5.05 -40.14
CA MET A 229 16.28 -5.83 -39.02
C MET A 229 17.74 -5.49 -38.66
N GLU A 230 18.52 -4.93 -39.58
CA GLU A 230 19.91 -4.53 -39.34
C GLU A 230 19.97 -3.24 -38.51
N ASP A 231 19.10 -2.27 -38.79
CA ASP A 231 18.93 -1.06 -37.97
C ASP A 231 18.48 -1.40 -36.55
N LEU A 232 17.52 -2.34 -36.41
CA LEU A 232 17.11 -2.85 -35.09
C LEU A 232 18.27 -3.53 -34.35
N HIS A 233 19.02 -4.41 -35.01
CA HIS A 233 20.16 -5.09 -34.39
C HIS A 233 21.25 -4.10 -33.94
N THR A 234 21.48 -3.05 -34.72
CA THR A 234 22.41 -1.98 -34.40
C THR A 234 21.96 -1.19 -33.18
N ALA A 235 20.68 -0.84 -33.10
CA ALA A 235 20.10 -0.14 -31.95
C ALA A 235 20.21 -0.99 -30.66
N ILE A 236 19.80 -2.26 -30.71
CA ILE A 236 19.90 -3.20 -29.58
C ILE A 236 21.35 -3.32 -29.10
N SER A 237 22.28 -3.51 -30.04
CA SER A 237 23.71 -3.66 -29.71
C SER A 237 24.30 -2.40 -29.07
N ARG A 238 23.90 -1.22 -29.55
CA ARG A 238 24.29 0.09 -28.98
C ARG A 238 23.79 0.24 -27.55
N ILE A 239 22.50 0.00 -27.32
CA ILE A 239 21.85 0.17 -26.02
C ILE A 239 22.42 -0.85 -25.02
N ARG A 240 22.48 -2.13 -25.41
CA ARG A 240 23.10 -3.19 -24.60
C ARG A 240 24.50 -2.81 -24.16
N ARG A 241 25.36 -2.38 -25.09
CA ARG A 241 26.74 -2.01 -24.77
C ARG A 241 26.78 -0.89 -23.74
N ALA A 242 25.90 0.10 -23.84
CA ALA A 242 25.82 1.19 -22.88
C ALA A 242 25.40 0.70 -21.48
N MET A 243 24.38 -0.17 -21.40
CA MET A 243 23.89 -0.74 -20.14
C MET A 243 24.92 -1.65 -19.45
N GLU A 244 25.68 -2.44 -20.22
CA GLU A 244 26.66 -3.40 -19.68
C GLU A 244 28.04 -2.80 -19.37
N MET A 245 28.25 -1.49 -19.59
CA MET A 245 29.52 -0.86 -19.20
C MET A 245 29.69 -0.90 -17.67
N PRO A 246 30.90 -1.18 -17.14
CA PRO A 246 31.12 -1.14 -15.69
C PRO A 246 30.74 0.21 -15.09
N VAL A 247 30.10 0.21 -13.92
CA VAL A 247 29.75 1.39 -13.13
C VAL A 247 30.70 1.47 -11.93
N GLN A 248 31.24 2.66 -11.68
CA GLN A 248 32.07 2.90 -10.52
C GLN A 248 31.18 3.28 -9.33
N LEU A 249 31.27 2.50 -8.27
CA LEU A 249 30.58 2.76 -7.01
C LEU A 249 31.38 3.75 -6.14
N THR A 250 30.74 4.34 -5.13
CA THR A 250 31.30 5.33 -4.21
C THR A 250 32.54 4.86 -3.44
N ASN A 251 32.74 3.55 -3.30
CA ASN A 251 33.90 2.94 -2.65
C ASN A 251 35.05 2.58 -3.62
N GLY A 252 34.97 2.98 -4.89
CA GLY A 252 35.97 2.68 -5.92
C GLY A 252 35.88 1.27 -6.52
N ILE A 253 34.84 0.50 -6.17
CA ILE A 253 34.56 -0.81 -6.77
C ILE A 253 33.84 -0.63 -8.10
N SER A 254 34.27 -1.39 -9.11
CA SER A 254 33.63 -1.41 -10.43
C SER A 254 32.70 -2.62 -10.54
N VAL A 255 31.41 -2.37 -10.78
CA VAL A 255 30.38 -3.41 -10.96
C VAL A 255 29.90 -3.40 -12.40
N ALA A 256 29.83 -4.57 -13.03
CA ALA A 256 29.25 -4.74 -14.36
C ALA A 256 28.11 -5.77 -14.28
N VAL A 257 26.99 -5.45 -14.89
CA VAL A 257 25.84 -6.35 -15.04
C VAL A 257 25.70 -6.76 -16.50
N LYS A 258 25.09 -7.93 -16.71
CA LYS A 258 24.67 -8.38 -18.04
C LYS A 258 23.19 -8.05 -18.24
N THR A 259 22.74 -7.97 -19.49
CA THR A 259 21.32 -7.79 -19.76
C THR A 259 20.71 -8.98 -20.48
N SER A 260 19.47 -9.28 -20.13
CA SER A 260 18.60 -10.16 -20.90
C SER A 260 17.57 -9.29 -21.62
N ILE A 261 17.46 -9.44 -22.94
CA ILE A 261 16.66 -8.54 -23.78
C ILE A 261 15.62 -9.34 -24.57
N GLY A 262 14.39 -8.86 -24.58
CA GLY A 262 13.30 -9.37 -25.41
C GLY A 262 12.76 -8.27 -26.30
N VAL A 263 12.45 -8.60 -27.55
CA VAL A 263 12.03 -7.61 -28.55
C VAL A 263 10.77 -8.10 -29.24
N THR A 264 9.80 -7.21 -29.45
CA THR A 264 8.76 -7.39 -30.46
C THR A 264 8.77 -6.25 -31.47
N ILE A 265 8.24 -6.49 -32.67
CA ILE A 265 8.27 -5.55 -33.79
C ILE A 265 6.85 -5.35 -34.33
N TYR A 266 6.40 -4.10 -34.33
CA TYR A 266 5.18 -3.69 -35.01
C TYR A 266 5.50 -3.23 -36.45
N PRO A 267 4.69 -3.58 -37.47
CA PRO A 267 3.41 -4.30 -37.41
C PRO A 267 3.50 -5.83 -37.59
N PHE A 268 4.70 -6.44 -37.53
CA PHE A 268 4.81 -7.91 -37.61
C PHE A 268 4.08 -8.60 -36.45
N ASP A 269 4.03 -7.94 -35.30
CA ASP A 269 3.18 -8.25 -34.16
C ASP A 269 2.06 -7.18 -34.10
N ASP A 270 1.02 -7.32 -34.92
CA ASP A 270 -0.08 -6.35 -35.02
C ASP A 270 -1.07 -6.49 -33.85
N ASN A 271 -0.69 -5.95 -32.69
CA ASN A 271 -1.45 -6.10 -31.46
C ASN A 271 -1.50 -4.79 -30.64
N ALA A 272 -2.44 -4.72 -29.70
CA ALA A 272 -2.58 -3.59 -28.79
C ALA A 272 -1.32 -3.41 -27.90
N PRO A 273 -1.02 -2.18 -27.45
CA PRO A 273 0.14 -1.84 -26.59
C PRO A 273 0.43 -2.83 -25.46
N ASP A 274 -0.59 -3.21 -24.68
CA ASP A 274 -0.43 -4.15 -23.55
C ASP A 274 -0.01 -5.56 -23.97
N LYS A 275 -0.41 -5.99 -25.18
CA LYS A 275 -0.05 -7.30 -25.70
C LYS A 275 1.35 -7.30 -26.31
N LEU A 276 1.73 -6.22 -27.00
CA LEU A 276 3.11 -6.01 -27.47
C LEU A 276 4.12 -6.03 -26.31
N LEU A 277 3.82 -5.33 -25.21
CA LEU A 277 4.68 -5.33 -24.02
C LEU A 277 4.82 -6.74 -23.42
N ARG A 278 3.72 -7.51 -23.34
CA ARG A 278 3.76 -8.92 -22.90
C ARG A 278 4.57 -9.81 -23.83
N HIS A 279 4.50 -9.58 -25.14
CA HIS A 279 5.30 -10.35 -26.11
C HIS A 279 6.80 -10.04 -26.00
N ALA A 280 7.16 -8.77 -25.81
CA ALA A 280 8.55 -8.36 -25.54
C ALA A 280 9.07 -8.94 -24.22
N ASP A 281 8.28 -8.87 -23.14
CA ASP A 281 8.58 -9.48 -21.84
C ASP A 281 8.77 -11.00 -21.96
N HIS A 282 7.88 -11.66 -22.67
CA HIS A 282 7.97 -13.09 -22.92
C HIS A 282 9.27 -13.48 -23.67
N ALA A 283 9.65 -12.72 -24.70
CA ALA A 283 10.91 -12.92 -25.41
C ALA A 283 12.13 -12.70 -24.49
N MET A 284 12.04 -11.74 -23.56
CA MET A 284 13.09 -11.42 -22.59
C MET A 284 13.25 -12.54 -21.57
N TYR A 285 12.14 -13.04 -21.02
CA TYR A 285 12.13 -14.18 -20.11
C TYR A 285 12.79 -15.40 -20.76
N THR A 286 12.45 -15.67 -22.02
CA THR A 286 13.06 -16.77 -22.78
C THR A 286 14.57 -16.54 -22.99
N ALA A 287 15.00 -15.29 -23.23
CA ALA A 287 16.43 -14.95 -23.24
C ALA A 287 17.10 -15.15 -21.86
N LYS A 288 16.36 -14.97 -20.77
CA LYS A 288 16.81 -15.14 -19.37
C LYS A 288 16.98 -16.62 -18.99
N GLU A 289 16.12 -17.52 -19.45
CA GLU A 289 16.23 -18.96 -19.18
C GLU A 289 17.41 -19.62 -19.91
N HIS A 290 17.78 -19.12 -21.08
CA HIS A 290 18.82 -19.72 -21.93
C HIS A 290 20.23 -19.13 -21.75
N LYS A 291 20.47 -18.40 -20.66
CA LYS A 291 21.74 -17.71 -20.32
C LYS A 291 23.00 -18.56 -20.48
N ASN A 292 22.92 -19.87 -20.29
CA ASN A 292 24.07 -20.79 -20.29
C ASN A 292 24.34 -21.50 -21.64
N THR A 293 23.50 -21.29 -22.66
CA THR A 293 23.46 -22.18 -23.85
C THR A 293 23.83 -21.54 -25.18
N THR A 294 23.91 -20.21 -25.28
CA THR A 294 24.14 -19.56 -26.58
C THR A 294 25.35 -18.64 -26.56
N GLN A 295 26.37 -18.98 -27.36
CA GLN A 295 27.49 -18.08 -27.68
C GLN A 295 27.07 -16.88 -28.55
N ASN A 296 25.84 -16.86 -29.06
CA ASN A 296 25.25 -15.73 -29.80
C ASN A 296 23.79 -15.50 -29.36
N GLY A 297 23.54 -14.44 -28.58
CA GLY A 297 22.19 -13.85 -28.45
C GLY A 297 21.77 -13.53 -27.02
N SER A 298 22.29 -12.44 -26.46
CA SER A 298 21.79 -11.82 -25.23
C SER A 298 20.41 -11.16 -25.40
N TRP A 299 19.83 -11.24 -26.61
CA TRP A 299 18.54 -10.71 -26.96
C TRP A 299 17.77 -11.71 -27.82
N ARG A 300 16.44 -11.73 -27.72
CA ARG A 300 15.54 -12.53 -28.58
C ARG A 300 14.43 -11.69 -29.19
N LEU A 301 14.10 -12.00 -30.43
CA LEU A 301 12.92 -11.48 -31.11
C LEU A 301 11.73 -12.41 -30.83
N PHE A 302 10.58 -11.83 -30.53
CA PHE A 302 9.31 -12.54 -30.46
C PHE A 302 8.88 -12.99 -31.86
N HIS A 303 8.66 -14.29 -32.05
CA HIS A 303 8.06 -14.83 -33.27
C HIS A 303 6.61 -15.26 -32.99
N GLU A 304 5.69 -14.92 -33.89
CA GLU A 304 4.31 -15.40 -33.82
C GLU A 304 4.31 -16.94 -34.00
N GLY A 305 4.02 -17.67 -32.91
CA GLY A 305 4.17 -19.13 -32.83
C GLY A 305 5.20 -19.59 -31.79
N GLU A 306 6.13 -18.72 -31.37
CA GLU A 306 6.95 -18.85 -30.15
C GLU A 306 6.22 -18.34 -28.91
N ASP A 307 4.92 -18.07 -29.02
CA ASP A 307 4.06 -17.75 -27.90
C ASP A 307 4.08 -18.91 -26.89
N THR A 308 5.03 -18.89 -25.94
CA THR A 308 5.04 -19.88 -24.86
C THR A 308 3.88 -19.64 -23.92
N THR A 309 3.01 -18.65 -24.11
CA THR A 309 1.71 -18.72 -23.44
C THR A 309 0.89 -19.86 -24.01
N LYS A 310 0.95 -20.18 -25.32
CA LYS A 310 0.32 -21.40 -25.88
C LYS A 310 1.08 -22.67 -25.50
N ASP A 311 2.39 -22.63 -25.37
CA ASP A 311 3.17 -23.84 -25.00
C ASP A 311 3.24 -24.07 -23.48
N LYS A 312 3.21 -23.02 -22.64
CA LYS A 312 2.92 -23.05 -21.20
C LYS A 312 1.45 -23.38 -20.98
N HIS A 313 0.48 -22.73 -21.62
CA HIS A 313 -0.93 -23.19 -21.53
C HIS A 313 -1.04 -24.62 -22.03
N ARG A 314 -0.34 -25.08 -23.07
CA ARG A 314 -0.40 -26.49 -23.51
C ARG A 314 0.34 -27.45 -22.58
N LYS A 315 1.47 -27.05 -21.97
CA LYS A 315 2.19 -27.84 -20.95
C LYS A 315 1.41 -27.87 -19.64
N THR A 316 0.90 -26.74 -19.18
CA THR A 316 0.05 -26.56 -18.01
C THR A 316 -1.31 -27.23 -18.19
N ASN A 317 -1.99 -27.07 -19.32
CA ASN A 317 -3.20 -27.81 -19.66
C ASN A 317 -2.92 -29.31 -19.63
N LYS A 318 -1.77 -29.77 -20.15
CA LYS A 318 -1.36 -31.18 -20.00
C LYS A 318 -1.09 -31.58 -18.54
N LEU A 319 -0.46 -30.72 -17.74
CA LEU A 319 -0.20 -30.95 -16.31
C LEU A 319 -1.50 -31.03 -15.50
N VAL A 320 -2.43 -30.10 -15.71
CA VAL A 320 -3.73 -30.07 -15.02
C VAL A 320 -4.65 -31.19 -15.50
N LYS A 321 -4.64 -31.50 -16.81
CA LYS A 321 -5.52 -32.51 -17.41
C LYS A 321 -5.03 -33.94 -17.23
N TYR A 322 -3.72 -34.17 -17.24
CA TYR A 322 -3.13 -35.52 -17.17
C TYR A 322 -2.26 -35.75 -15.94
N GLY A 323 -1.88 -34.71 -15.21
CA GLY A 323 -1.19 -34.83 -13.93
C GLY A 323 -2.18 -35.14 -12.80
N GLN A 324 -1.64 -35.70 -11.73
CA GLN A 324 -2.40 -36.00 -10.54
C GLN A 324 -2.44 -34.75 -9.65
N ILE A 325 -3.62 -34.15 -9.54
CA ILE A 325 -3.88 -33.05 -8.61
C ILE A 325 -3.90 -33.61 -7.19
N ILE A 326 -2.99 -33.12 -6.34
CA ILE A 326 -2.87 -33.55 -4.95
C ILE A 326 -2.70 -32.33 -4.03
N PRO A 327 -3.43 -32.27 -2.91
CA PRO A 327 -3.22 -31.26 -1.89
C PRO A 327 -2.01 -31.64 -1.02
N TYR A 328 -1.18 -30.62 -0.74
CA TYR A 328 -0.29 -30.63 0.41
C TYR A 328 -0.93 -29.80 1.50
N TYR A 329 -0.74 -30.18 2.75
CA TYR A 329 -1.38 -29.57 3.91
C TYR A 329 -0.36 -28.85 4.75
N GLN A 330 -0.65 -27.60 5.08
CA GLN A 330 0.08 -26.87 6.09
C GLN A 330 -0.80 -26.69 7.34
N PRO A 331 -0.36 -27.17 8.52
CA PRO A 331 -1.12 -27.02 9.76
C PRO A 331 -1.18 -25.58 10.25
N VAL A 332 -2.35 -25.20 10.76
CA VAL A 332 -2.60 -23.94 11.45
C VAL A 332 -2.89 -24.23 12.92
N VAL A 333 -2.18 -23.55 13.82
CA VAL A 333 -2.26 -23.80 15.26
C VAL A 333 -2.86 -22.62 15.99
N ASP A 334 -3.58 -22.90 17.06
CA ASP A 334 -3.88 -21.93 18.10
C ASP A 334 -2.57 -21.55 18.81
N LEU A 335 -2.20 -20.27 18.75
CA LEU A 335 -0.91 -19.79 19.25
C LEU A 335 -0.85 -19.66 20.78
N LYS A 336 -1.93 -19.96 21.50
CA LYS A 336 -1.94 -19.96 22.96
C LYS A 336 -1.75 -21.37 23.54
N SER A 337 -2.26 -22.38 22.84
CA SER A 337 -2.26 -23.77 23.27
C SER A 337 -1.33 -24.67 22.45
N GLY A 338 -0.95 -24.23 21.25
CA GLY A 338 -0.18 -25.03 20.29
C GLY A 338 -1.00 -26.12 19.61
N ILE A 339 -2.29 -26.17 19.89
CA ILE A 339 -3.20 -27.17 19.33
C ILE A 339 -3.45 -26.85 17.85
N VAL A 340 -3.41 -27.87 17.00
CA VAL A 340 -3.78 -27.74 15.59
C VAL A 340 -5.29 -27.51 15.49
N VAL A 341 -5.70 -26.43 14.82
CA VAL A 341 -7.12 -26.06 14.67
C VAL A 341 -7.61 -26.17 13.24
N GLY A 342 -6.71 -26.13 12.26
CA GLY A 342 -7.06 -26.30 10.86
C GLY A 342 -5.86 -26.62 9.98
N LEU A 343 -6.14 -26.80 8.69
CA LEU A 343 -5.17 -27.10 7.66
C LEU A 343 -5.42 -26.17 6.47
N GLU A 344 -4.35 -25.66 5.86
CA GLU A 344 -4.42 -25.04 4.53
C GLU A 344 -4.09 -26.08 3.47
N ALA A 345 -4.98 -26.25 2.49
CA ALA A 345 -4.78 -27.11 1.32
C ALA A 345 -4.09 -26.33 0.20
N LEU A 346 -2.82 -26.65 -0.01
CA LEU A 346 -1.97 -26.07 -1.03
C LEU A 346 -1.90 -26.98 -2.25
N ALA A 347 -2.32 -26.48 -3.40
CA ALA A 347 -2.35 -27.25 -4.63
C ALA A 347 -0.94 -27.73 -5.04
N ARG A 348 -0.83 -29.00 -5.44
CA ARG A 348 0.34 -29.55 -6.13
C ARG A 348 -0.13 -30.38 -7.32
N ILE A 349 0.66 -30.42 -8.38
CA ILE A 349 0.43 -31.30 -9.51
C ILE A 349 1.60 -32.27 -9.62
N GLN A 350 1.32 -33.57 -9.53
CA GLN A 350 2.30 -34.59 -9.84
C GLN A 350 2.21 -34.95 -11.32
N ASP A 351 3.31 -34.83 -12.05
CA ASP A 351 3.33 -35.25 -13.44
C ASP A 351 3.48 -36.78 -13.60
N LYS A 352 3.37 -37.27 -14.84
CA LYS A 352 3.50 -38.68 -15.18
C LYS A 352 4.86 -39.32 -14.84
N HIS A 353 5.88 -38.49 -14.56
CA HIS A 353 7.22 -38.92 -14.17
C HIS A 353 7.41 -38.89 -12.65
N GLY A 354 6.37 -38.48 -11.89
CA GLY A 354 6.38 -38.40 -10.44
C GLY A 354 6.88 -37.06 -9.88
N VAL A 355 7.22 -36.08 -10.73
CA VAL A 355 7.71 -34.77 -10.29
C VAL A 355 6.56 -33.92 -9.76
N ILE A 356 6.78 -33.27 -8.62
CA ILE A 356 5.80 -32.43 -7.92
C ILE A 356 6.01 -30.97 -8.33
N HIS A 357 4.97 -30.35 -8.89
CA HIS A 357 4.96 -28.95 -9.32
C HIS A 357 4.16 -28.11 -8.32
N ALA A 358 4.73 -26.98 -7.89
CA ALA A 358 4.12 -26.01 -6.97
C ALA A 358 3.25 -24.98 -7.71
N PRO A 359 2.26 -24.33 -7.05
CA PRO A 359 1.30 -23.42 -7.68
C PRO A 359 1.93 -22.36 -8.57
N GLU A 360 3.04 -21.76 -8.13
CA GLU A 360 3.75 -20.68 -8.82
C GLU A 360 4.19 -21.09 -10.24
N SER A 361 4.40 -22.40 -10.48
CA SER A 361 4.82 -22.91 -11.79
C SER A 361 3.69 -23.02 -12.82
N PHE A 362 2.42 -23.01 -12.38
CA PHE A 362 1.28 -23.27 -13.28
C PHE A 362 0.11 -22.28 -13.13
N ILE A 363 -0.10 -21.67 -11.96
CA ILE A 363 -1.33 -20.94 -11.61
C ILE A 363 -1.58 -19.73 -12.49
N GLU A 364 -0.54 -19.01 -12.92
CA GLU A 364 -0.66 -17.83 -13.78
C GLU A 364 -1.03 -18.16 -15.23
N SER A 365 -0.87 -19.42 -15.62
CA SER A 365 -1.11 -19.90 -16.99
C SER A 365 -2.44 -20.64 -17.17
N LEU A 366 -3.29 -20.65 -16.13
CA LEU A 366 -4.59 -21.33 -16.17
C LEU A 366 -5.67 -20.39 -16.71
N ASP A 367 -6.54 -20.92 -17.57
CA ASP A 367 -7.79 -20.27 -17.88
C ASP A 367 -8.81 -20.43 -16.72
N VAL A 368 -9.95 -19.74 -16.81
CA VAL A 368 -10.99 -19.76 -15.74
C VAL A 368 -11.54 -21.17 -15.52
N LYS A 369 -11.69 -21.99 -16.58
CA LYS A 369 -12.22 -23.36 -16.47
C LYS A 369 -11.20 -24.30 -15.84
N GLU A 370 -9.92 -24.15 -16.18
CA GLU A 370 -8.82 -24.90 -15.59
C GLU A 370 -8.63 -24.53 -14.12
N HIS A 371 -8.73 -23.24 -13.76
CA HIS A 371 -8.78 -22.78 -12.37
C HIS A 371 -9.94 -23.40 -11.61
N GLN A 372 -11.13 -23.42 -12.19
CA GLN A 372 -12.30 -24.05 -11.58
C GLN A 372 -12.10 -25.55 -11.38
N PHE A 373 -11.60 -26.27 -12.38
CA PHE A 373 -11.30 -27.70 -12.28
C PHE A 373 -10.26 -28.00 -11.19
N LEU A 374 -9.19 -27.20 -11.12
CA LEU A 374 -8.17 -27.33 -10.09
C LEU A 374 -8.75 -27.08 -8.69
N ALA A 375 -9.46 -25.96 -8.50
CA ALA A 375 -10.02 -25.58 -7.20
C ALA A 375 -11.05 -26.61 -6.71
N THR A 376 -11.98 -27.02 -7.57
CA THR A 376 -12.97 -28.06 -7.23
C THR A 376 -12.32 -29.40 -6.86
N SER A 377 -11.26 -29.79 -7.59
CA SER A 377 -10.50 -31.03 -7.31
C SER A 377 -9.75 -30.96 -5.97
N ILE A 378 -9.05 -29.84 -5.70
CA ILE A 378 -8.32 -29.62 -4.47
C ILE A 378 -9.27 -29.57 -3.27
N ILE A 379 -10.34 -28.78 -3.35
CA ILE A 379 -11.31 -28.66 -2.26
C ILE A 379 -11.96 -30.01 -1.97
N SER A 380 -12.45 -30.72 -3.00
CA SER A 380 -13.07 -32.04 -2.81
C SER A 380 -12.12 -33.02 -2.10
N LYS A 381 -10.87 -33.08 -2.55
CA LYS A 381 -9.86 -33.96 -1.92
C LYS A 381 -9.50 -33.49 -0.51
N ALA A 382 -9.43 -32.18 -0.28
CA ALA A 382 -9.19 -31.60 1.02
C ALA A 382 -10.30 -31.91 2.03
N LEU A 383 -11.57 -31.89 1.61
CA LEU A 383 -12.70 -32.31 2.45
C LEU A 383 -12.60 -33.79 2.81
N PHE A 384 -12.33 -34.66 1.82
CA PHE A 384 -12.15 -36.08 2.04
C PHE A 384 -11.00 -36.37 3.03
N ASP A 385 -9.82 -35.83 2.77
CA ASP A 385 -8.62 -36.05 3.58
C ASP A 385 -8.80 -35.49 4.99
N THR A 386 -9.44 -34.32 5.16
CA THR A 386 -9.71 -33.71 6.47
C THR A 386 -10.65 -34.58 7.32
N LEU A 387 -11.67 -35.19 6.70
CA LEU A 387 -12.54 -36.14 7.40
C LEU A 387 -11.76 -37.40 7.81
N ALA A 388 -10.90 -37.92 6.91
CA ALA A 388 -10.11 -39.12 7.16
C ALA A 388 -9.09 -38.95 8.29
N VAL A 389 -8.52 -37.75 8.47
CA VAL A 389 -7.54 -37.50 9.56
C VAL A 389 -8.19 -37.02 10.86
N SER A 390 -9.49 -36.72 10.87
CA SER A 390 -10.14 -36.07 12.03
C SER A 390 -10.00 -36.82 13.35
N GLU A 391 -10.03 -38.16 13.33
CA GLU A 391 -9.82 -38.99 14.52
C GLU A 391 -8.40 -38.86 15.09
N THR A 392 -7.39 -38.78 14.22
CA THR A 392 -5.97 -38.65 14.61
C THR A 392 -5.68 -37.33 15.33
N PHE A 393 -6.41 -36.27 14.99
CA PHE A 393 -6.28 -34.96 15.63
C PHE A 393 -7.18 -34.81 16.87
N GLU A 394 -8.01 -35.83 17.16
CA GLU A 394 -8.96 -35.89 18.27
C GLU A 394 -9.92 -34.68 18.31
N ARG A 395 -10.14 -34.03 17.16
CA ARG A 395 -11.02 -32.86 17.03
C ARG A 395 -11.42 -32.58 15.58
N PRO A 396 -12.55 -31.90 15.37
CA PRO A 396 -12.89 -31.33 14.08
C PRO A 396 -11.88 -30.24 13.67
N LEU A 397 -11.22 -30.42 12.53
CA LEU A 397 -10.37 -29.39 11.90
C LEU A 397 -11.16 -28.59 10.88
N TRP A 398 -10.91 -27.28 10.77
CA TRP A 398 -11.31 -26.54 9.58
C TRP A 398 -10.27 -26.70 8.47
N ILE A 399 -10.70 -26.49 7.23
CA ILE A 399 -9.86 -26.54 6.04
C ILE A 399 -9.98 -25.24 5.28
N SER A 400 -8.85 -24.70 4.83
CA SER A 400 -8.83 -23.58 3.90
C SER A 400 -8.24 -23.94 2.55
N ALA A 401 -8.66 -23.23 1.51
CA ALA A 401 -8.10 -23.36 0.17
C ALA A 401 -8.12 -22.02 -0.57
N ASN A 402 -7.04 -21.78 -1.30
CA ASN A 402 -6.84 -20.59 -2.12
C ASN A 402 -7.77 -20.57 -3.35
N VAL A 403 -8.43 -19.43 -3.59
CA VAL A 403 -9.30 -19.19 -4.76
C VAL A 403 -8.96 -17.88 -5.45
N SER A 404 -8.98 -17.88 -6.79
CA SER A 404 -8.67 -16.67 -7.56
C SER A 404 -9.88 -15.72 -7.64
N PRO A 405 -9.67 -14.39 -7.68
CA PRO A 405 -10.76 -13.43 -7.88
C PRO A 405 -11.59 -13.67 -9.14
N ASN A 406 -10.96 -14.15 -10.22
CA ASN A 406 -11.65 -14.48 -11.47
C ASN A 406 -12.60 -15.68 -11.32
N LEU A 407 -12.27 -16.63 -10.44
CA LEU A 407 -13.14 -17.77 -10.14
C LEU A 407 -14.33 -17.35 -9.28
N ILE A 408 -14.14 -16.43 -8.34
CA ILE A 408 -15.23 -15.92 -7.49
C ILE A 408 -16.34 -15.28 -8.33
N ILE A 409 -15.99 -14.53 -9.37
CA ILE A 409 -16.97 -13.89 -10.27
C ILE A 409 -17.50 -14.83 -11.36
N ALA A 410 -17.05 -16.08 -11.42
CA ALA A 410 -17.51 -17.03 -12.43
C ALA A 410 -18.96 -17.46 -12.15
N ALA A 411 -19.81 -17.41 -13.17
CA ALA A 411 -21.26 -17.57 -13.04
C ALA A 411 -21.75 -18.91 -12.46
N ASN A 412 -20.90 -19.93 -12.33
CA ASN A 412 -21.25 -21.26 -11.86
C ASN A 412 -20.44 -21.72 -10.62
N TRP A 413 -19.72 -20.79 -9.98
CA TRP A 413 -18.82 -21.14 -8.87
C TRP A 413 -19.59 -21.56 -7.61
N ALA A 414 -20.65 -20.81 -7.26
CA ALA A 414 -21.49 -21.13 -6.12
C ALA A 414 -22.16 -22.51 -6.27
N GLU A 415 -22.70 -22.82 -7.44
CA GLU A 415 -23.31 -24.13 -7.74
C GLU A 415 -22.27 -25.26 -7.66
N SER A 416 -21.04 -25.00 -8.13
CA SER A 416 -19.94 -25.97 -8.01
C SER A 416 -19.61 -26.28 -6.56
N MET A 417 -19.56 -25.26 -5.70
CA MET A 417 -19.35 -25.44 -4.27
C MET A 417 -20.51 -26.19 -3.62
N GLN A 418 -21.75 -25.87 -3.96
CA GLN A 418 -22.92 -26.59 -3.46
C GLN A 418 -22.88 -28.08 -3.83
N ALA A 419 -22.49 -28.40 -5.07
CA ALA A 419 -22.35 -29.77 -5.53
C ALA A 419 -21.25 -30.54 -4.79
N ILE A 420 -20.11 -29.88 -4.49
CA ILE A 420 -19.04 -30.46 -3.68
C ILE A 420 -19.55 -30.74 -2.27
N LEU A 421 -20.17 -29.76 -1.61
CA LEU A 421 -20.68 -29.89 -0.25
C LEU A 421 -21.70 -31.02 -0.11
N ALA A 422 -22.57 -31.22 -1.11
CA ALA A 422 -23.55 -32.30 -1.11
C ALA A 422 -22.93 -33.71 -1.06
N GLY A 423 -21.66 -33.86 -1.41
CA GLY A 423 -20.93 -35.13 -1.36
C GLY A 423 -20.33 -35.48 0.01
N TYR A 424 -20.31 -34.55 0.97
CA TYR A 424 -19.60 -34.74 2.25
C TYR A 424 -20.47 -34.37 3.46
N VAL A 425 -20.30 -35.12 4.55
CA VAL A 425 -20.91 -34.80 5.85
C VAL A 425 -19.93 -33.93 6.65
N MET A 426 -19.79 -32.67 6.24
CA MET A 426 -18.98 -31.66 6.94
C MET A 426 -19.80 -30.38 7.11
N GLU A 427 -19.71 -29.77 8.28
CA GLU A 427 -20.31 -28.44 8.52
C GLU A 427 -19.63 -27.40 7.61
N PRO A 428 -20.37 -26.67 6.76
CA PRO A 428 -19.78 -25.68 5.85
C PRO A 428 -18.94 -24.61 6.53
N ALA A 429 -19.24 -24.29 7.80
CA ALA A 429 -18.48 -23.35 8.64
C ALA A 429 -17.03 -23.78 8.95
N ARG A 430 -16.68 -25.03 8.63
CA ARG A 430 -15.31 -25.57 8.69
C ARG A 430 -14.54 -25.39 7.39
N ILE A 431 -15.12 -24.74 6.39
CA ILE A 431 -14.49 -24.52 5.08
C ILE A 431 -14.25 -23.03 4.94
N THR A 432 -13.00 -22.67 4.64
CA THR A 432 -12.59 -21.29 4.42
C THR A 432 -12.05 -21.15 2.99
N LEU A 433 -12.54 -20.17 2.24
CA LEU A 433 -11.97 -19.82 0.94
C LEU A 433 -11.09 -18.58 1.09
N GLU A 434 -9.84 -18.69 0.68
CA GLU A 434 -8.84 -17.62 0.81
C GLU A 434 -8.75 -16.83 -0.48
N VAL A 435 -8.85 -15.50 -0.36
CA VAL A 435 -8.84 -14.58 -1.49
C VAL A 435 -7.73 -13.56 -1.31
N GLN A 436 -6.82 -13.47 -2.29
CA GLN A 436 -5.63 -12.64 -2.20
C GLN A 436 -5.91 -11.12 -2.25
N GLU A 437 -5.22 -10.34 -1.42
CA GLU A 437 -5.34 -8.88 -1.35
C GLU A 437 -4.77 -8.16 -2.60
N ASN A 438 -3.73 -8.69 -3.23
CA ASN A 438 -3.04 -7.98 -4.32
C ASN A 438 -3.77 -8.07 -5.68
N LYS A 439 -4.71 -8.99 -5.85
CA LYS A 439 -5.45 -9.16 -7.10
C LYS A 439 -6.71 -8.29 -7.09
N ARG A 440 -6.90 -7.50 -8.15
CA ARG A 440 -8.07 -6.64 -8.32
C ARG A 440 -9.26 -7.48 -8.78
N PHE A 441 -10.39 -7.33 -8.12
CA PHE A 441 -11.66 -7.84 -8.65
C PHE A 441 -12.03 -7.03 -9.90
N PRO A 442 -12.26 -7.69 -11.06
CA PRO A 442 -12.73 -7.01 -12.26
C PRO A 442 -14.05 -6.25 -12.02
N ASP A 443 -14.93 -6.85 -11.20
CA ASP A 443 -16.18 -6.29 -10.74
C ASP A 443 -16.38 -6.59 -9.23
N ILE A 444 -16.29 -5.55 -8.40
CA ILE A 444 -16.40 -5.68 -6.94
C ILE A 444 -17.83 -5.99 -6.50
N SER A 445 -18.85 -5.57 -7.27
CA SER A 445 -20.25 -5.80 -6.93
C SER A 445 -20.63 -7.26 -7.18
N ALA A 446 -20.23 -7.79 -8.34
CA ALA A 446 -20.38 -9.20 -8.65
C ALA A 446 -19.60 -10.10 -7.68
N ALA A 447 -18.39 -9.70 -7.29
CA ALA A 447 -17.62 -10.41 -6.28
C ALA A 447 -18.33 -10.43 -4.93
N ARG A 448 -18.88 -9.29 -4.47
CA ARG A 448 -19.66 -9.22 -3.24
C ARG A 448 -20.85 -10.18 -3.25
N GLU A 449 -21.67 -10.14 -4.30
CA GLU A 449 -22.86 -11.00 -4.43
C GLU A 449 -22.51 -12.50 -4.39
N SER A 450 -21.44 -12.88 -5.11
CA SER A 450 -20.95 -14.27 -5.11
C SER A 450 -20.44 -14.70 -3.73
N LEU A 451 -19.65 -13.86 -3.06
CA LEU A 451 -19.15 -14.15 -1.70
C LEU A 451 -20.27 -14.21 -0.66
N GLU A 452 -21.28 -13.34 -0.76
CA GLU A 452 -22.48 -13.41 0.10
C GLU A 452 -23.25 -14.71 -0.12
N THR A 453 -23.35 -15.17 -1.37
CA THR A 453 -23.97 -16.46 -1.71
C THR A 453 -23.20 -17.63 -1.09
N LEU A 454 -21.87 -17.63 -1.16
CA LEU A 454 -21.02 -18.64 -0.52
C LEU A 454 -21.15 -18.62 1.01
N ARG A 455 -21.19 -17.44 1.62
CA ARG A 455 -21.43 -17.30 3.07
C ARG A 455 -22.81 -17.76 3.50
N ALA A 456 -23.83 -17.56 2.67
CA ALA A 456 -25.17 -18.07 2.93
C ALA A 456 -25.21 -19.61 2.96
N MET A 457 -24.25 -20.29 2.30
CA MET A 457 -24.06 -21.74 2.44
C MET A 457 -23.34 -22.14 3.75
N GLY A 458 -22.81 -21.16 4.49
CA GLY A 458 -22.03 -21.33 5.71
C GLY A 458 -20.52 -21.38 5.51
N ILE A 459 -20.01 -21.22 4.28
CA ILE A 459 -18.57 -21.17 3.97
C ILE A 459 -18.00 -19.84 4.49
N LYS A 460 -16.81 -19.88 5.08
CA LYS A 460 -16.09 -18.68 5.52
C LYS A 460 -15.22 -18.11 4.42
N ILE A 461 -15.05 -16.79 4.41
CA ILE A 461 -14.17 -16.10 3.47
C ILE A 461 -12.99 -15.48 4.23
N ALA A 462 -11.77 -15.79 3.80
CA ALA A 462 -10.56 -15.18 4.32
C ALA A 462 -9.94 -14.22 3.30
N LEU A 463 -9.45 -13.08 3.79
CA LEU A 463 -8.62 -12.16 3.03
C LEU A 463 -7.15 -12.49 3.30
N ASP A 464 -6.43 -12.88 2.25
CA ASP A 464 -5.05 -13.35 2.30
C ASP A 464 -4.04 -12.29 1.88
N ASP A 465 -2.77 -12.43 2.29
CA ASP A 465 -1.65 -11.50 2.04
C ASP A 465 -1.88 -10.06 2.57
N VAL A 466 -2.58 -9.90 3.70
CA VAL A 466 -2.84 -8.55 4.27
C VAL A 466 -1.55 -7.93 4.80
N GLY A 467 -1.23 -6.72 4.35
CA GLY A 467 -0.06 -5.94 4.82
C GLY A 467 0.89 -5.50 3.71
N ASN A 468 0.72 -6.01 2.49
CA ASN A 468 1.54 -5.66 1.32
C ASN A 468 0.99 -4.47 0.50
N GLY A 469 -0.15 -3.88 0.86
CA GLY A 469 -0.78 -2.80 0.10
C GLY A 469 -1.61 -1.80 0.92
N TYR A 470 -1.86 -0.61 0.36
CA TYR A 470 -2.68 0.45 0.95
C TYR A 470 -4.20 0.15 0.92
N SER A 471 -4.63 -1.04 0.46
CA SER A 471 -6.04 -1.32 0.09
C SER A 471 -6.80 -2.27 1.02
N SER A 472 -6.13 -2.96 1.96
CA SER A 472 -6.72 -4.05 2.75
C SER A 472 -7.92 -3.60 3.59
N ILE A 473 -7.85 -2.43 4.22
CA ILE A 473 -8.93 -1.92 5.08
C ILE A 473 -10.20 -1.59 4.27
N MET A 474 -10.06 -1.07 3.04
CA MET A 474 -11.23 -0.81 2.19
C MET A 474 -11.88 -2.12 1.74
N ARG A 475 -11.08 -3.16 1.45
CA ARG A 475 -11.62 -4.49 1.11
C ARG A 475 -12.39 -5.12 2.28
N LEU A 476 -11.92 -4.97 3.51
CA LEU A 476 -12.63 -5.42 4.71
C LEU A 476 -13.99 -4.73 4.88
N LYS A 477 -14.10 -3.47 4.42
CA LYS A 477 -15.38 -2.75 4.41
C LYS A 477 -16.30 -3.21 3.29
N ASP A 478 -15.73 -3.51 2.12
CA ASP A 478 -16.50 -3.71 0.88
C ASP A 478 -16.84 -5.17 0.59
N LEU A 479 -16.21 -6.13 1.26
CA LEU A 479 -16.41 -7.56 1.03
C LEU A 479 -16.80 -8.26 2.34
N PRO A 480 -17.60 -9.33 2.28
CA PRO A 480 -18.03 -10.04 3.48
C PRO A 480 -16.92 -10.99 3.95
N ILE A 481 -15.92 -10.45 4.66
CA ILE A 481 -14.75 -11.20 5.14
C ILE A 481 -14.99 -11.72 6.56
N ASP A 482 -14.67 -13.00 6.80
CA ASP A 482 -14.76 -13.68 8.09
C ASP A 482 -13.41 -13.87 8.77
N GLU A 483 -12.29 -13.82 8.03
CA GLU A 483 -10.94 -14.03 8.54
C GLU A 483 -9.89 -13.21 7.78
N ILE A 484 -8.82 -12.79 8.46
CA ILE A 484 -7.67 -12.08 7.89
C ILE A 484 -6.42 -12.94 8.13
N LYS A 485 -5.63 -13.14 7.07
CA LYS A 485 -4.28 -13.71 7.16
C LYS A 485 -3.27 -12.58 6.95
N LEU A 486 -2.44 -12.34 7.98
CA LEU A 486 -1.34 -11.37 7.93
C LEU A 486 -0.19 -11.98 7.15
N ASP A 487 0.28 -11.24 6.15
CA ASP A 487 1.29 -11.67 5.20
C ASP A 487 2.61 -12.16 5.82
N GLN A 488 3.15 -13.23 5.24
CA GLN A 488 4.38 -13.87 5.70
C GLN A 488 5.62 -12.95 5.63
N ASP A 489 5.74 -12.07 4.64
CA ASP A 489 6.92 -11.20 4.48
C ASP A 489 6.92 -10.11 5.55
N PHE A 490 5.73 -9.62 5.92
CA PHE A 490 5.59 -8.72 7.07
C PHE A 490 6.04 -9.40 8.37
N VAL A 491 5.56 -10.62 8.64
CA VAL A 491 5.88 -11.35 9.87
C VAL A 491 7.36 -11.73 9.95
N ARG A 492 7.97 -12.17 8.83
CA ARG A 492 9.42 -12.46 8.73
C ARG A 492 10.28 -11.24 9.08
N GLY A 493 9.85 -10.04 8.67
CA GLY A 493 10.57 -8.79 8.92
C GLY A 493 10.54 -8.30 10.37
N LEU A 494 9.72 -8.90 11.25
CA LEU A 494 9.51 -8.39 12.62
C LEU A 494 10.75 -8.46 13.52
N MET A 495 11.63 -9.44 13.34
CA MET A 495 12.86 -9.51 14.15
C MET A 495 13.87 -8.43 13.75
N GLU A 496 13.88 -8.03 12.47
CA GLU A 496 14.75 -6.95 11.98
C GLU A 496 14.17 -5.57 12.30
N ARG A 497 12.85 -5.45 12.26
CA ARG A 497 12.10 -4.22 12.57
C ARG A 497 11.03 -4.48 13.65
N PRO A 498 11.43 -4.58 14.94
CA PRO A 498 10.51 -4.91 16.04
C PRO A 498 9.37 -3.89 16.25
N SER A 499 9.52 -2.66 15.73
CA SER A 499 8.44 -1.66 15.74
C SER A 499 7.17 -2.13 15.01
N GLY A 500 7.28 -3.08 14.08
CA GLY A 500 6.17 -3.70 13.36
C GLY A 500 5.19 -4.47 14.27
N LEU A 501 5.60 -4.88 15.48
CA LEU A 501 4.71 -5.54 16.44
C LEU A 501 3.50 -4.67 16.84
N ASN A 502 3.66 -3.34 16.80
CA ASN A 502 2.56 -2.40 17.05
C ASN A 502 1.49 -2.47 15.96
N PHE A 503 1.90 -2.69 14.71
CA PHE A 503 1.00 -2.85 13.59
C PHE A 503 0.25 -4.18 13.69
N VAL A 504 0.95 -5.28 14.04
CA VAL A 504 0.30 -6.58 14.32
C VAL A 504 -0.77 -6.42 15.40
N SER A 505 -0.43 -5.77 16.52
CA SER A 505 -1.38 -5.55 17.61
C SER A 505 -2.60 -4.76 17.16
N ALA A 506 -2.40 -3.66 16.44
CA ALA A 506 -3.49 -2.81 15.97
C ALA A 506 -4.40 -3.53 14.96
N LEU A 507 -3.82 -4.33 14.05
CA LEU A 507 -4.59 -5.11 13.09
C LEU A 507 -5.38 -6.24 13.77
N ARG A 508 -4.76 -6.91 14.75
CA ARG A 508 -5.42 -7.91 15.60
C ARG A 508 -6.57 -7.32 16.42
N ASP A 509 -6.40 -6.13 16.98
CA ASP A 509 -7.46 -5.40 17.69
C ASP A 509 -8.60 -5.02 16.75
N LEU A 510 -8.28 -4.52 15.54
CA LEU A 510 -9.28 -4.23 14.50
C LEU A 510 -10.07 -5.49 14.12
N ALA A 511 -9.40 -6.61 13.87
CA ALA A 511 -10.03 -7.87 13.53
C ALA A 511 -10.98 -8.33 14.66
N ARG A 512 -10.54 -8.25 15.92
CA ARG A 512 -11.37 -8.56 17.08
C ARG A 512 -12.61 -7.67 17.16
N ASP A 513 -12.44 -6.36 17.02
CA ASP A 513 -13.52 -5.38 17.14
C ASP A 513 -14.54 -5.52 15.99
N MET A 514 -14.10 -6.02 14.83
CA MET A 514 -14.96 -6.39 13.70
C MET A 514 -15.53 -7.82 13.79
N ASN A 515 -15.17 -8.59 14.82
CA ASN A 515 -15.50 -10.01 14.98
C ASN A 515 -15.05 -10.89 13.80
N ILE A 516 -13.84 -10.61 13.28
CA ILE A 516 -13.17 -11.30 12.18
C ILE A 516 -12.02 -12.13 12.75
N GLY A 517 -11.81 -13.33 12.22
CA GLY A 517 -10.67 -14.19 12.55
C GLY A 517 -9.33 -13.55 12.16
N PHE A 518 -8.26 -13.92 12.87
CA PHE A 518 -6.92 -13.39 12.59
C PHE A 518 -5.88 -14.50 12.66
N ILE A 519 -5.10 -14.65 11.58
CA ILE A 519 -4.03 -15.63 11.43
C ILE A 519 -2.74 -14.87 11.09
N ALA A 520 -1.64 -15.17 11.77
CA ALA A 520 -0.31 -14.74 11.34
C ALA A 520 0.36 -15.81 10.50
N GLU A 521 0.70 -15.48 9.25
CA GLU A 521 1.51 -16.35 8.40
C GLU A 521 3.01 -16.06 8.58
N GLY A 522 3.87 -16.92 8.03
CA GLY A 522 5.32 -16.71 8.14
C GLY A 522 5.86 -16.88 9.56
N VAL A 523 5.19 -17.65 10.42
CA VAL A 523 5.69 -18.04 11.75
C VAL A 523 6.84 -19.06 11.57
N GLU A 524 8.03 -18.57 11.28
CA GLU A 524 9.19 -19.38 10.85
C GLU A 524 10.20 -19.69 11.96
N SER A 525 10.13 -18.98 13.09
CA SER A 525 10.97 -19.25 14.25
C SER A 525 10.15 -19.37 15.55
N LEU A 526 10.75 -19.96 16.58
CA LEU A 526 10.11 -20.05 17.90
C LEU A 526 9.99 -18.67 18.55
N GLU A 527 10.91 -17.76 18.26
CA GLU A 527 10.89 -16.36 18.69
C GLU A 527 9.68 -15.62 18.11
N ILE A 528 9.41 -15.78 16.81
CA ILE A 528 8.22 -15.21 16.17
C ILE A 528 6.95 -15.85 16.74
N MET A 529 6.92 -17.18 16.88
CA MET A 529 5.75 -17.88 17.43
C MET A 529 5.42 -17.38 18.84
N ASP A 530 6.44 -17.22 19.68
CA ASP A 530 6.32 -16.68 21.04
C ASP A 530 5.83 -15.22 21.03
N ALA A 531 6.41 -14.36 20.19
CA ALA A 531 5.96 -12.98 20.06
C ALA A 531 4.50 -12.88 19.62
N MET A 532 4.06 -13.67 18.65
CA MET A 532 2.66 -13.69 18.23
C MET A 532 1.73 -14.17 19.36
N ALA A 533 2.14 -15.21 20.11
CA ALA A 533 1.41 -15.69 21.28
C ALA A 533 1.29 -14.63 22.40
N MET A 534 2.39 -13.92 22.69
CA MET A 534 2.45 -12.82 23.65
C MET A 534 1.65 -11.59 23.24
N LEU A 535 1.41 -11.43 21.94
CA LEU A 535 0.51 -10.44 21.37
C LEU A 535 -0.92 -10.97 21.22
N ASP A 536 -1.31 -12.03 21.92
CA ASP A 536 -2.62 -12.71 21.81
C ASP A 536 -3.13 -12.83 20.35
N VAL A 537 -2.21 -13.07 19.41
CA VAL A 537 -2.59 -13.42 18.04
C VAL A 537 -3.24 -14.81 18.13
N PRO A 538 -4.48 -15.00 17.65
CA PRO A 538 -5.21 -16.24 17.94
C PRO A 538 -4.59 -17.47 17.28
N LYS A 539 -4.17 -17.34 16.02
CA LYS A 539 -3.73 -18.45 15.18
C LYS A 539 -2.46 -18.11 14.42
N GLY A 540 -1.66 -19.13 14.12
CA GLY A 540 -0.42 -18.97 13.38
C GLY A 540 -0.13 -20.13 12.43
N GLN A 541 0.60 -19.81 11.37
CA GLN A 541 1.04 -20.73 10.34
C GLN A 541 2.46 -20.36 9.88
N GLY A 542 3.30 -21.37 9.63
CA GLY A 542 4.67 -21.16 9.17
C GLY A 542 5.61 -22.32 9.47
N PHE A 543 6.87 -22.19 9.07
CA PHE A 543 7.82 -23.29 9.11
C PHE A 543 8.31 -23.69 10.51
N ALA A 544 8.12 -22.86 11.55
CA ALA A 544 8.37 -23.28 12.93
C ALA A 544 7.37 -24.35 13.39
N ILE A 545 6.18 -24.36 12.77
CA ILE A 545 5.11 -25.33 12.99
C ILE A 545 5.33 -26.52 12.05
N ALA A 546 5.18 -26.29 10.74
CA ALA A 546 5.48 -27.28 9.72
C ALA A 546 5.61 -26.65 8.32
N LYS A 547 6.36 -27.34 7.45
CA LYS A 547 6.27 -27.13 6.00
C LYS A 547 5.04 -27.85 5.43
N PRO A 548 4.51 -27.42 4.27
CA PRO A 548 3.46 -28.17 3.58
C PRO A 548 3.87 -29.62 3.31
N MET A 549 2.99 -30.57 3.65
CA MET A 549 3.27 -32.01 3.56
C MET A 549 2.07 -32.79 2.98
N PRO A 550 2.28 -33.96 2.36
CA PRO A 550 1.16 -34.80 1.92
C PRO A 550 0.35 -35.34 3.12
N VAL A 551 -0.91 -35.70 2.89
CA VAL A 551 -1.82 -36.23 3.93
C VAL A 551 -1.24 -37.41 4.71
N ALA A 552 -0.45 -38.26 4.05
CA ALA A 552 0.16 -39.44 4.67
C ALA A 552 1.11 -39.11 5.83
N ASP A 553 1.72 -37.92 5.81
CA ASP A 553 2.71 -37.50 6.80
C ASP A 553 2.07 -36.76 7.99
N LEU A 554 0.82 -36.27 7.83
CA LEU A 554 0.13 -35.45 8.84
C LEU A 554 0.00 -36.15 10.20
N ALA A 555 -0.35 -37.44 10.19
CA ALA A 555 -0.58 -38.20 11.42
C ALA A 555 0.69 -38.31 12.27
N ALA A 556 1.79 -38.72 11.65
CA ALA A 556 3.08 -38.85 12.34
C ALA A 556 3.59 -37.49 12.83
N TRP A 557 3.49 -36.46 11.98
CA TRP A 557 3.86 -35.10 12.36
C TRP A 557 3.03 -34.58 13.53
N HIS A 558 1.71 -34.82 13.57
CA HIS A 558 0.83 -34.37 14.64
C HIS A 558 1.21 -34.97 16.00
N THR A 559 1.56 -36.26 16.03
CA THR A 559 2.03 -36.93 17.25
C THR A 559 3.32 -36.27 17.79
N ASP A 560 4.30 -36.03 16.92
CA ASP A 560 5.56 -35.38 17.30
C ASP A 560 5.35 -33.93 17.75
N TRP A 561 4.48 -33.19 17.05
CA TRP A 561 4.14 -31.81 17.38
C TRP A 561 3.47 -31.70 18.75
N SER A 562 2.47 -32.55 19.03
CA SER A 562 1.75 -32.55 20.30
C SER A 562 2.69 -32.80 21.49
N LEU A 563 3.62 -33.77 21.35
CA LEU A 563 4.65 -34.03 22.36
C LEU A 563 5.61 -32.86 22.56
N LYS A 564 5.94 -32.13 21.48
CA LYS A 564 6.80 -30.94 21.54
C LYS A 564 6.10 -29.79 22.28
N MET A 565 4.82 -29.54 21.99
CA MET A 565 4.07 -28.44 22.61
C MET A 565 3.76 -28.68 24.08
N GLU A 566 3.43 -29.91 24.48
CA GLU A 566 3.23 -30.28 25.89
C GLU A 566 4.47 -29.99 26.76
N LYS A 567 5.67 -30.18 26.20
CA LYS A 567 6.93 -30.02 26.94
C LYS A 567 7.52 -28.61 26.86
N ARG A 568 7.27 -27.86 25.78
CA ARG A 568 8.06 -26.67 25.40
C ARG A 568 7.24 -25.53 24.77
N PHE A 569 5.98 -25.34 25.21
CA PHE A 569 5.22 -24.20 24.71
C PHE A 569 5.97 -22.87 24.94
N PRO A 570 6.21 -22.06 23.89
CA PRO A 570 7.21 -20.99 23.97
C PRO A 570 6.70 -19.71 24.65
N ALA A 571 5.41 -19.60 24.98
CA ALA A 571 4.80 -18.38 25.54
C ALA A 571 5.61 -17.76 26.69
N GLY A 572 6.16 -16.56 26.44
CA GLY A 572 6.94 -15.75 27.37
C GLY A 572 8.35 -16.27 27.65
N ARG A 573 8.89 -17.17 26.81
CA ARG A 573 10.19 -17.84 27.08
C ARG A 573 11.35 -17.25 26.28
N THR A 574 11.08 -16.67 25.12
CA THR A 574 12.09 -16.06 24.26
C THR A 574 12.21 -14.57 24.55
N ARG A 575 13.42 -14.00 24.42
CA ARG A 575 13.60 -12.55 24.60
C ARG A 575 12.73 -11.72 23.67
N PHE A 576 12.50 -12.19 22.44
CA PHE A 576 11.63 -11.50 21.49
C PHE A 576 10.15 -11.55 21.88
N GLY A 577 9.67 -12.68 22.39
CA GLY A 577 8.32 -12.79 22.97
C GLY A 577 8.12 -11.88 24.17
N MET A 578 9.11 -11.83 25.08
CA MET A 578 9.10 -10.91 26.22
C MET A 578 9.05 -9.44 25.74
N TYR A 579 9.85 -9.09 24.75
CA TYR A 579 9.84 -7.75 24.14
C TYR A 579 8.46 -7.42 23.55
N ALA A 580 7.84 -8.36 22.85
CA ALA A 580 6.52 -8.20 22.26
C ALA A 580 5.44 -7.94 23.32
N TYR A 581 5.44 -8.74 24.39
CA TYR A 581 4.53 -8.55 25.54
C TYR A 581 4.70 -7.15 26.14
N HIS A 582 5.92 -6.79 26.54
CA HIS A 582 6.16 -5.53 27.23
C HIS A 582 5.83 -4.33 26.35
N SER A 583 6.20 -4.35 25.07
CA SER A 583 5.91 -3.26 24.12
C SER A 583 4.41 -2.93 23.98
N CYS A 584 3.53 -3.91 24.20
CA CYS A 584 2.08 -3.69 24.16
C CYS A 584 1.48 -3.47 25.56
N ALA A 585 1.91 -4.26 26.55
CA ALA A 585 1.39 -4.21 27.91
C ALA A 585 1.67 -2.86 28.58
N THR A 586 2.87 -2.27 28.40
CA THR A 586 3.23 -0.96 28.96
C THR A 586 2.33 0.15 28.42
N LYS A 587 2.02 0.12 27.12
CA LYS A 587 1.10 1.09 26.48
C LYS A 587 -0.32 0.99 27.01
N GLY A 588 -0.84 -0.23 27.15
CA GLY A 588 -2.16 -0.47 27.73
C GLY A 588 -2.23 0.00 29.18
N MET A 589 -1.23 -0.39 29.98
CA MET A 589 -1.12 -0.02 31.39
C MET A 589 -1.03 1.50 31.57
N ARG A 590 -0.23 2.18 30.76
CA ARG A 590 -0.13 3.64 30.73
C ARG A 590 -1.48 4.31 30.50
N ARG A 591 -2.25 3.87 29.50
CA ARG A 591 -3.60 4.40 29.24
C ARG A 591 -4.54 4.22 30.44
N MET A 592 -4.52 3.04 31.06
CA MET A 592 -5.37 2.75 32.22
C MET A 592 -4.98 3.58 33.45
N ILE A 593 -3.69 3.77 33.70
CA ILE A 593 -3.17 4.61 34.78
C ILE A 593 -3.57 6.07 34.58
N GLU A 594 -3.39 6.61 33.37
CA GLU A 594 -3.81 7.98 33.02
C GLU A 594 -5.32 8.18 33.16
N GLN A 595 -6.12 7.14 32.90
CA GLN A 595 -7.57 7.14 33.08
C GLN A 595 -8.02 6.85 34.53
N ARG A 596 -7.09 6.63 35.46
CA ARG A 596 -7.37 6.33 36.89
C ARG A 596 -8.30 5.12 37.07
N VAL A 597 -8.08 4.07 36.29
CA VAL A 597 -8.86 2.83 36.41
C VAL A 597 -8.62 2.20 37.80
N PRO A 598 -9.65 2.02 38.65
CA PRO A 598 -9.47 1.61 40.06
C PRO A 598 -8.84 0.22 40.29
N VAL A 599 -8.75 -0.60 39.23
CA VAL A 599 -8.29 -2.00 39.30
C VAL A 599 -6.77 -2.12 39.35
N LEU A 600 -6.03 -1.06 38.99
CA LEU A 600 -4.56 -1.06 39.00
C LEU A 600 -4.02 -0.54 40.34
N ASN A 601 -3.56 -1.46 41.19
CA ASN A 601 -2.81 -1.11 42.40
C ASN A 601 -1.32 -0.90 42.06
N HIS A 602 -0.78 0.27 42.41
CA HIS A 602 0.63 0.60 42.20
C HIS A 602 1.58 -0.36 42.94
N ASP A 603 1.22 -0.84 44.13
CA ASP A 603 2.02 -1.85 44.86
C ASP A 603 2.17 -3.15 44.05
N THR A 604 1.09 -3.58 43.39
CA THR A 604 1.10 -4.78 42.53
C THR A 604 1.91 -4.55 41.26
N ILE A 605 1.95 -3.32 40.73
CA ILE A 605 2.79 -2.96 39.58
C ILE A 605 4.27 -3.00 39.97
N ALA A 606 4.62 -2.55 41.18
CA ALA A 606 6.01 -2.56 41.66
C ALA A 606 6.55 -3.99 41.88
N ASP A 607 5.67 -4.95 42.18
CA ASP A 607 6.05 -6.35 42.37
C ASP A 607 6.27 -7.06 41.02
N VAL A 608 7.54 -7.21 40.65
CA VAL A 608 7.97 -7.91 39.43
C VAL A 608 7.50 -9.36 39.39
N THR A 609 7.29 -10.01 40.54
CA THR A 609 6.81 -11.39 40.59
C THR A 609 5.36 -11.53 40.13
N CYS A 610 4.60 -10.43 40.12
CA CYS A 610 3.27 -10.35 39.53
C CYS A 610 3.29 -10.12 38.01
N CYS A 611 4.46 -9.92 37.38
CA CYS A 611 4.56 -9.82 35.93
C CYS A 611 4.23 -11.17 35.27
N PRO A 612 3.29 -11.23 34.32
CA PRO A 612 2.98 -12.46 33.57
C PRO A 612 4.17 -13.02 32.78
N VAL A 613 5.16 -12.18 32.50
CA VAL A 613 6.40 -12.56 31.86
C VAL A 613 7.49 -12.73 32.92
N ASN A 614 7.82 -14.00 33.19
CA ASN A 614 8.97 -14.34 34.02
C ASN A 614 10.24 -14.28 33.17
N ILE A 615 11.22 -13.47 33.57
CA ILE A 615 12.50 -13.34 32.88
C ILE A 615 13.66 -14.02 33.61
N GLU A 616 13.45 -14.47 34.84
CA GLU A 616 14.52 -14.98 35.72
C GLU A 616 15.16 -16.25 35.15
N HIS A 617 14.43 -17.04 34.35
CA HIS A 617 14.98 -18.24 33.70
C HIS A 617 16.08 -17.93 32.69
N LEU A 618 16.25 -16.68 32.26
CA LEU A 618 17.35 -16.27 31.39
C LEU A 618 18.69 -16.14 32.14
N GLY A 619 18.67 -16.04 33.48
CA GLY A 619 19.88 -15.93 34.29
C GLY A 619 20.68 -14.63 34.07
N ASP A 620 20.07 -13.63 33.44
CA ASP A 620 20.70 -12.35 33.09
C ASP A 620 20.39 -11.29 34.16
N LYS A 621 21.36 -11.04 35.04
CA LYS A 621 21.20 -10.07 36.14
C LYS A 621 20.93 -8.64 35.63
N GLY A 622 21.57 -8.24 34.54
CA GLY A 622 21.39 -6.88 33.99
C GLY A 622 19.97 -6.69 33.46
N LEU A 623 19.43 -7.73 32.83
CA LEU A 623 18.05 -7.75 32.38
C LEU A 623 17.05 -7.76 33.55
N SER A 624 17.29 -8.58 34.58
CA SER A 624 16.46 -8.61 35.79
C SER A 624 16.42 -7.25 36.50
N GLU A 625 17.56 -6.58 36.63
CA GLU A 625 17.64 -5.23 37.20
C GLU A 625 16.88 -4.19 36.37
N ALA A 626 17.00 -4.24 35.04
CA ALA A 626 16.30 -3.34 34.14
C ALA A 626 14.78 -3.56 34.15
N HIS A 627 14.33 -4.81 34.20
CA HIS A 627 12.91 -5.16 34.35
C HIS A 627 12.32 -4.63 35.67
N ALA A 628 13.04 -4.84 36.77
CA ALA A 628 12.62 -4.32 38.07
C ALA A 628 12.61 -2.78 38.11
N ALA A 629 13.55 -2.13 37.42
CA ALA A 629 13.56 -0.68 37.28
C ALA A 629 12.33 -0.17 36.51
N LEU A 630 11.97 -0.83 35.40
CA LEU A 630 10.76 -0.52 34.63
C LEU A 630 9.51 -0.56 35.52
N HIS A 631 9.27 -1.67 36.20
CA HIS A 631 8.12 -1.82 37.11
C HIS A 631 8.06 -0.75 38.21
N ARG A 632 9.20 -0.46 38.86
CA ARG A 632 9.28 0.61 39.88
C ARG A 632 8.91 1.96 39.32
N THR A 633 9.46 2.33 38.15
CA THR A 633 9.19 3.65 37.55
C THR A 633 7.72 3.80 37.12
N ILE A 634 7.09 2.76 36.57
CA ILE A 634 5.65 2.77 36.25
C ILE A 634 4.83 2.92 37.54
N SER A 635 5.17 2.18 38.60
CA SER A 635 4.50 2.27 39.90
C SER A 635 4.57 3.68 40.50
N THR A 636 5.76 4.30 40.50
CA THR A 636 5.93 5.68 41.01
C THR A 636 5.09 6.68 40.21
N THR A 637 5.05 6.54 38.88
CA THR A 637 4.18 7.39 38.05
C THR A 637 2.70 7.15 38.36
N ALA A 638 2.29 5.89 38.55
CA ALA A 638 0.91 5.54 38.88
C ALA A 638 0.47 6.12 40.25
N GLU A 639 1.32 6.01 41.26
CA GLU A 639 1.10 6.56 42.60
C GLU A 639 0.94 8.10 42.54
N SER A 640 1.83 8.79 41.82
CA SER A 640 1.76 10.23 41.64
C SER A 640 0.44 10.68 40.99
N ILE A 641 0.00 9.99 39.93
CA ILE A 641 -1.26 10.28 39.24
C ILE A 641 -2.47 10.01 40.15
N ALA A 642 -2.43 8.93 40.94
CA ALA A 642 -3.47 8.59 41.90
C ALA A 642 -3.60 9.66 43.01
N GLN A 643 -2.49 10.28 43.41
CA GLN A 643 -2.45 11.39 44.37
C GLN A 643 -2.81 12.76 43.74
N GLY A 644 -3.21 12.80 42.47
CA GLY A 644 -3.62 14.02 41.77
C GLY A 644 -2.51 14.75 41.01
N GLY A 645 -1.32 14.15 40.92
CA GLY A 645 -0.20 14.64 40.11
C GLY A 645 -0.48 14.65 38.61
N ARG A 646 0.30 15.42 37.87
CA ARG A 646 0.27 15.40 36.39
C ARG A 646 0.97 14.14 35.88
N PRO A 647 0.53 13.54 34.76
CA PRO A 647 1.21 12.40 34.17
C PRO A 647 2.63 12.78 33.71
N ASP A 648 3.64 12.17 34.32
CA ASP A 648 5.04 12.22 33.89
C ASP A 648 5.58 10.80 33.72
N TRP A 649 5.92 10.47 32.48
CA TRP A 649 6.36 9.14 32.05
C TRP A 649 7.84 9.11 31.67
N HIS A 650 8.59 10.20 31.82
CA HIS A 650 9.95 10.29 31.29
C HIS A 650 10.86 9.18 31.81
N ALA A 651 10.90 8.98 33.13
CA ALA A 651 11.70 7.92 33.77
C ALA A 651 11.24 6.51 33.38
N ALA A 652 9.93 6.29 33.23
CA ALA A 652 9.38 5.00 32.81
C ALA A 652 9.73 4.68 31.36
N VAL A 653 9.68 5.66 30.46
CA VAL A 653 10.09 5.51 29.06
C VAL A 653 11.59 5.24 28.94
N GLU A 654 12.43 5.89 29.75
CA GLU A 654 13.86 5.62 29.78
C GLU A 654 14.15 4.18 30.27
N ALA A 655 13.49 3.75 31.35
CA ALA A 655 13.62 2.39 31.87
C ALA A 655 13.13 1.34 30.85
N GLU A 656 12.02 1.62 30.16
CA GLU A 656 11.48 0.77 29.10
C GLU A 656 12.46 0.64 27.93
N ASN A 657 13.02 1.75 27.45
CA ASN A 657 14.02 1.74 26.37
C ASN A 657 15.26 0.92 26.75
N ARG A 658 15.75 1.07 27.99
CA ARG A 658 16.90 0.29 28.48
C ARG A 658 16.58 -1.20 28.54
N PHE A 659 15.42 -1.55 29.10
CA PHE A 659 14.99 -2.94 29.20
C PHE A 659 14.80 -3.59 27.82
N ASN A 660 14.13 -2.89 26.90
CA ASN A 660 13.93 -3.31 25.52
C ASN A 660 15.26 -3.48 24.76
N ALA A 661 16.22 -2.57 24.95
CA ALA A 661 17.54 -2.70 24.34
C ALA A 661 18.27 -3.96 24.82
N LEU A 662 18.15 -4.32 26.10
CA LEU A 662 18.74 -5.56 26.64
C LEU A 662 18.05 -6.81 26.10
N LEU A 663 16.72 -6.81 25.98
CA LEU A 663 15.97 -7.92 25.38
C LEU A 663 16.37 -8.16 23.91
N LEU A 664 16.60 -7.09 23.15
CA LEU A 664 17.00 -7.19 21.75
C LEU A 664 18.51 -7.36 21.53
N SER A 665 19.31 -7.19 22.59
CA SER A 665 20.75 -7.48 22.53
C SER A 665 21.00 -8.98 22.52
N ARG A 666 21.94 -9.43 21.68
CA ARG A 666 22.28 -10.85 21.47
C ARG A 666 22.77 -11.52 22.75
#